data_AF-A0A5C7GIG5-F1
#
_entry.id   AF-A0A5C7GIG5-F1
#
_cell.length_a   1.000
_cell.length_b   1.000
_cell.length_c   1.000
_cell.angle_alpha   90.00
_cell.angle_beta   90.00
_cell.angle_gamma   90.00
#
_symmetry.space_group_name_H-M   'P 1'
#
loop_
_entity.id
_entity.type
_entity.pdbx_description
1 polymer ?
#
loop_
_entity_poly.entity_id
_entity_poly.type
_entity_poly.pdbx_seq_one_letter_code
_entity_poly.pdbx_strand_id
1 'polypeptide(L)'
;MNLKHFFIIIIFNVCHFALAQCPSGNIFLFTQEEVNNMVRDYPNCEIITGDLIIADDIDDISGINKVKRIEGSLVIRDTRITSILNFKDVNFILGDFYLEHNANLESIEGINKLTNVGGDLVLATEEGGLKSISGFNSLERIGGNFTVSQNQDLISFQGFSNLVNAEGWFTISNNMKLPSIPGFNQLKLINNDFTIQNNDELTHINGFNKLERINRSFTVKDNILLTSLSGFSQLSEVIFEMELNGIALSSIPDFNSLITLGGGLYINNTALSSINAFNNLNVIGDINPALGYLFISENNSLTDIYGFSNLQNLEGEFKVDSNNVLYSINGFSNLIQVGALNIYNNMSLPNLNGLSSLIKVGGLNSNGIYIRANPALTDCSEICNLLQNGDILGRVDIADNPSKCSSDIEIIDDCNPDFDNDGVVNIDDLDDDNDGILDSVEQNGDIGRDTDEDGYPDHRDLDSDNDGCFDVIEAGFNDDDANGSLGDIPDTVDSEGLIIGELTGYTIPLDLDNDGILDFRQYNVQNAGENGTITICPYDLPVDLFDVLGDDADVGGYWIPSLSGGVGVFDPSLDTSGIYTYVIPNGVCGNQTATVSVILKDPDENTNDYIRLEVCYKNASFNLLNILDDTMASGGHWIPQLASGSDMFNPSVDQSGIYTYEVTTNELCGKQTSSVSVNITGLFPIKNYNIKTSSYEVSNFIEVIVDSDLHLEYSIDGINYQLNNRFDNLNSGVFNVYAQEVHGCGYIEDVITILDFPKFFTPNGDGVNDEWRLEGEKNIKVYIYDRYGKLLNILSSNNKVWDGTFNGINLPADDYWFKAVFSDNKTRIDNFTLKR
;
A
#
# COMPACT_ATOMS: atom_id res chain seq x y z
N MET A 1 -76.51 26.18 -93.70
CA MET A 1 -77.55 25.26 -93.20
C MET A 1 -77.03 24.71 -91.87
N ASN A 2 -77.63 25.10 -90.73
CA ASN A 2 -77.41 24.61 -89.33
C ASN A 2 -75.98 24.71 -88.73
N LEU A 3 -75.72 24.84 -87.42
CA LEU A 3 -76.42 25.33 -86.22
C LEU A 3 -75.36 25.30 -85.06
N LYS A 4 -75.26 26.36 -84.24
CA LYS A 4 -74.97 26.39 -82.78
C LYS A 4 -73.62 25.95 -82.13
N HIS A 5 -73.16 26.85 -81.24
CA HIS A 5 -72.61 26.72 -79.86
C HIS A 5 -71.08 26.73 -79.59
N PHE A 6 -70.74 27.65 -78.67
CA PHE A 6 -69.52 27.88 -77.87
C PHE A 6 -69.01 26.62 -77.13
N PHE A 7 -67.68 26.47 -76.96
CA PHE A 7 -67.03 26.29 -75.66
C PHE A 7 -65.49 26.49 -75.74
N ILE A 8 -64.95 27.01 -74.66
CA ILE A 8 -63.61 27.57 -74.42
C ILE A 8 -62.48 26.53 -74.52
N ILE A 9 -61.36 26.86 -75.16
CA ILE A 9 -60.07 26.18 -75.00
C ILE A 9 -59.10 27.14 -74.30
N ILE A 10 -58.82 26.85 -73.04
CA ILE A 10 -57.72 27.45 -72.27
C ILE A 10 -56.42 26.82 -72.81
N ILE A 11 -55.60 27.63 -73.48
CA ILE A 11 -54.21 27.27 -73.76
C ILE A 11 -53.44 27.51 -72.45
N PHE A 12 -53.30 26.47 -71.64
CA PHE A 12 -52.33 26.45 -70.56
C PHE A 12 -50.94 26.42 -71.20
N ASN A 13 -50.13 27.43 -70.89
CA ASN A 13 -48.68 27.37 -71.04
C ASN A 13 -48.19 26.17 -70.23
N VAL A 14 -47.92 25.04 -70.91
CA VAL A 14 -47.16 23.94 -70.33
C VAL A 14 -45.71 24.38 -70.35
N CYS A 15 -45.32 25.10 -69.30
CA CYS A 15 -43.93 25.28 -68.97
C CYS A 15 -43.38 23.88 -68.67
N HIS A 16 -42.54 23.36 -69.58
CA HIS A 16 -41.70 22.21 -69.29
C HIS A 16 -40.77 22.61 -68.15
N PHE A 17 -41.14 22.29 -66.91
CA PHE A 17 -40.18 22.23 -65.82
C PHE A 17 -39.25 21.05 -66.14
N ALA A 18 -38.11 21.34 -66.75
CA ALA A 18 -36.96 20.47 -66.64
C ALA A 18 -36.71 20.30 -65.14
N LEU A 19 -36.90 19.08 -64.62
CA LEU A 19 -36.59 18.76 -63.24
C LEU A 19 -35.10 19.07 -63.06
N ALA A 20 -34.78 20.06 -62.22
CA ALA A 20 -33.39 20.42 -61.95
C ALA A 20 -32.67 19.20 -61.35
N GLN A 21 -31.78 18.59 -62.14
CA GLN A 21 -30.80 17.62 -61.65
C GLN A 21 -29.89 18.33 -60.64
N CYS A 22 -29.38 17.60 -59.65
CA CYS A 22 -28.42 18.11 -58.67
C CYS A 22 -27.29 18.91 -59.34
N PRO A 23 -26.64 19.86 -58.62
CA PRO A 23 -25.43 20.51 -59.11
C PRO A 23 -24.39 19.48 -59.59
N SER A 24 -23.72 19.77 -60.69
CA SER A 24 -22.63 18.93 -61.20
C SER A 24 -21.35 19.19 -60.41
N GLY A 25 -20.64 18.12 -60.02
CA GLY A 25 -19.38 18.22 -59.28
C GLY A 25 -19.58 18.42 -57.77
N ASN A 26 -18.58 19.01 -57.13
CA ASN A 26 -18.56 19.21 -55.67
C ASN A 26 -19.50 20.34 -55.24
N ILE A 27 -20.17 20.13 -54.10
CA ILE A 27 -21.10 21.05 -53.46
C ILE A 27 -20.48 21.49 -52.14
N PHE A 28 -20.27 22.79 -51.99
CA PHE A 28 -19.73 23.41 -50.78
C PHE A 28 -20.81 24.33 -50.19
N LEU A 29 -21.18 24.08 -48.94
CA LEU A 29 -22.15 24.86 -48.18
C LEU A 29 -21.46 25.33 -46.89
N PHE A 30 -21.13 26.62 -46.84
CA PHE A 30 -20.47 27.28 -45.70
C PHE A 30 -21.39 28.29 -45.00
N THR A 31 -22.55 28.57 -45.59
CA THR A 31 -23.52 29.52 -45.06
C THR A 31 -24.95 28.97 -45.18
N GLN A 32 -25.83 29.40 -44.27
CA GLN A 32 -27.25 29.03 -44.32
C GLN A 32 -27.93 29.51 -45.62
N GLU A 33 -27.45 30.61 -46.22
CA GLU A 33 -27.95 31.09 -47.52
C GLU A 33 -27.65 30.10 -48.65
N GLU A 34 -26.47 29.49 -48.66
CA GLU A 34 -26.11 28.47 -49.67
C GLU A 34 -26.96 27.21 -49.52
N VAL A 35 -27.24 26.77 -48.29
CA VAL A 35 -28.19 25.67 -48.02
C VAL A 35 -29.58 26.02 -48.57
N ASN A 36 -30.09 27.21 -48.24
CA ASN A 36 -31.40 27.67 -48.69
C ASN A 36 -31.49 27.77 -50.22
N ASN A 37 -30.42 28.24 -50.87
CA ASN A 37 -30.32 28.31 -52.33
C ASN A 37 -30.31 26.92 -52.95
N MET A 38 -29.56 25.96 -52.41
CA MET A 38 -29.54 24.58 -52.87
C MET A 38 -30.94 23.95 -52.83
N VAL A 39 -31.65 24.11 -51.72
CA VAL A 39 -33.00 23.55 -51.53
C VAL A 39 -34.01 24.18 -52.48
N ARG A 40 -33.94 25.50 -52.69
CA ARG A 40 -34.82 26.24 -53.61
C ARG A 40 -34.57 25.85 -55.07
N ASP A 41 -33.31 25.78 -55.47
CA ASP A 41 -32.92 25.66 -56.87
C ASP A 41 -32.90 24.18 -57.32
N TYR A 42 -32.73 23.22 -56.39
CA TYR A 42 -32.64 21.78 -56.67
C TYR A 42 -33.54 20.91 -55.77
N PRO A 43 -34.86 21.13 -55.74
CA PRO A 43 -35.78 20.51 -54.77
C PRO A 43 -35.96 18.99 -54.92
N ASN A 44 -35.49 18.38 -56.01
CA ASN A 44 -35.57 16.94 -56.28
C ASN A 44 -34.18 16.30 -56.43
N CYS A 45 -33.16 16.87 -55.79
CA CYS A 45 -31.79 16.37 -55.88
C CYS A 45 -31.64 15.00 -55.16
N GLU A 46 -31.54 13.91 -55.93
CA GLU A 46 -31.39 12.55 -55.39
C GLU A 46 -29.96 12.00 -55.41
N ILE A 47 -29.11 12.43 -56.35
CA ILE A 47 -27.75 11.90 -56.55
C ILE A 47 -26.76 13.06 -56.67
N ILE A 48 -25.83 13.14 -55.72
CA ILE A 48 -24.71 14.09 -55.78
C ILE A 48 -23.51 13.37 -56.39
N THR A 49 -22.97 13.91 -57.49
CA THR A 49 -21.91 13.25 -58.28
C THR A 49 -20.49 13.54 -57.78
N GLY A 50 -20.32 14.60 -56.98
CA GLY A 50 -19.06 14.92 -56.30
C GLY A 50 -19.22 14.94 -54.79
N ASP A 51 -18.36 15.70 -54.12
CA ASP A 51 -18.40 15.84 -52.66
C ASP A 51 -19.57 16.72 -52.20
N LEU A 52 -20.15 16.41 -51.05
CA LEU A 52 -21.06 17.30 -50.31
C LEU A 52 -20.36 17.71 -49.01
N ILE A 53 -19.94 18.97 -48.96
CA ILE A 53 -19.27 19.56 -47.80
C ILE A 53 -20.22 20.59 -47.17
N ILE A 54 -20.61 20.34 -45.92
CA ILE A 54 -21.44 21.22 -45.09
C ILE A 54 -20.58 21.66 -43.91
N ALA A 55 -20.28 22.95 -43.82
CA ALA A 55 -19.43 23.44 -42.75
C ALA A 55 -19.78 24.85 -42.24
N ASP A 56 -19.03 25.30 -41.23
CA ASP A 56 -19.19 26.58 -40.55
C ASP A 56 -20.59 26.74 -39.91
N ASP A 57 -21.08 27.97 -39.72
CA ASP A 57 -22.21 28.34 -38.84
C ASP A 57 -23.63 27.85 -39.26
N ILE A 58 -23.73 26.82 -40.11
CA ILE A 58 -25.00 26.20 -40.54
C ILE A 58 -25.73 25.56 -39.35
N ASP A 59 -27.03 25.83 -39.21
CA ASP A 59 -27.89 25.27 -38.16
C ASP A 59 -29.13 24.53 -38.68
N ASP A 60 -29.52 24.72 -39.95
CA ASP A 60 -30.67 24.04 -40.56
C ASP A 60 -30.33 23.42 -41.93
N ILE A 61 -30.32 22.09 -41.99
CA ILE A 61 -30.19 21.31 -43.25
C ILE A 61 -31.47 20.54 -43.61
N SER A 62 -32.61 20.88 -43.01
CA SER A 62 -33.88 20.14 -43.13
C SER A 62 -34.41 20.02 -44.56
N GLY A 63 -34.04 20.97 -45.42
CA GLY A 63 -34.41 20.98 -46.84
C GLY A 63 -33.64 19.97 -47.70
N ILE A 64 -32.46 19.48 -47.28
CA ILE A 64 -31.64 18.52 -48.05
C ILE A 64 -32.11 17.09 -47.76
N ASN A 65 -33.37 16.78 -48.11
CA ASN A 65 -34.05 15.55 -47.68
C ASN A 65 -34.40 14.57 -48.82
N LYS A 66 -33.89 14.82 -50.03
CA LYS A 66 -34.11 13.98 -51.22
C LYS A 66 -32.89 13.16 -51.63
N VAL A 67 -31.72 13.47 -51.05
CA VAL A 67 -30.46 12.81 -51.40
C VAL A 67 -30.52 11.34 -50.97
N LYS A 68 -30.19 10.45 -51.90
CA LYS A 68 -30.15 8.99 -51.72
C LYS A 68 -28.75 8.41 -51.91
N ARG A 69 -27.89 9.10 -52.66
CA ARG A 69 -26.55 8.64 -53.03
C ARG A 69 -25.61 9.81 -53.20
N ILE A 70 -24.39 9.65 -52.69
CA ILE A 70 -23.28 10.59 -52.85
C ILE A 70 -22.12 9.83 -53.48
N GLU A 71 -21.67 10.27 -54.65
CA GLU A 71 -20.58 9.63 -55.41
C GLU A 71 -19.20 10.24 -55.11
N GLY A 72 -19.15 11.32 -54.33
CA GLY A 72 -17.94 11.78 -53.62
C GLY A 72 -18.02 11.51 -52.12
N SER A 73 -17.39 12.38 -51.34
CA SER A 73 -17.40 12.35 -49.87
C SER A 73 -18.58 13.15 -49.29
N LEU A 74 -19.06 12.74 -48.11
CA LEU A 74 -19.93 13.54 -47.25
C LEU A 74 -19.10 14.07 -46.09
N VAL A 75 -18.95 15.39 -46.00
CA VAL A 75 -18.22 16.04 -44.91
C VAL A 75 -19.16 17.01 -44.21
N ILE A 76 -19.38 16.82 -42.92
CA ILE A 76 -20.16 17.71 -42.07
C ILE A 76 -19.25 18.13 -40.94
N ARG A 77 -18.84 19.41 -40.90
CA ARG A 77 -17.89 19.87 -39.89
C ARG A 77 -18.16 21.27 -39.36
N ASP A 78 -17.78 21.55 -38.12
CA ASP A 78 -17.86 22.90 -37.54
C ASP A 78 -19.28 23.50 -37.56
N THR A 79 -20.33 22.67 -37.55
CA THR A 79 -21.73 23.14 -37.67
C THR A 79 -22.47 23.22 -36.34
N ARG A 80 -23.60 23.95 -36.36
CA ARG A 80 -24.51 24.09 -35.21
C ARG A 80 -25.76 23.21 -35.34
N ILE A 81 -25.81 22.30 -36.32
CA ILE A 81 -26.95 21.41 -36.55
C ILE A 81 -27.18 20.49 -35.36
N THR A 82 -28.43 20.11 -35.13
CA THR A 82 -28.83 19.20 -34.04
C THR A 82 -29.24 17.81 -34.53
N SER A 83 -29.39 17.63 -35.84
CA SER A 83 -29.83 16.37 -36.44
C SER A 83 -29.41 16.21 -37.90
N ILE A 84 -29.13 14.97 -38.27
CA ILE A 84 -28.87 14.55 -39.66
C ILE A 84 -29.99 13.67 -40.25
N LEU A 85 -31.20 13.68 -39.66
CA LEU A 85 -32.36 12.88 -40.11
C LEU A 85 -32.75 13.09 -41.58
N ASN A 86 -32.28 14.17 -42.19
CA ASN A 86 -32.51 14.52 -43.59
C ASN A 86 -31.81 13.54 -44.55
N PHE A 87 -30.75 12.87 -44.09
CA PHE A 87 -30.05 11.85 -44.86
C PHE A 87 -30.65 10.44 -44.74
N LYS A 88 -31.86 10.28 -44.16
CA LYS A 88 -32.48 8.96 -43.89
C LYS A 88 -32.63 8.03 -45.10
N ASP A 89 -32.60 8.61 -46.30
CA ASP A 89 -32.70 7.88 -47.56
C ASP A 89 -31.35 7.67 -48.25
N VAL A 90 -30.26 8.25 -47.72
CA VAL A 90 -28.89 8.00 -48.16
C VAL A 90 -28.52 6.55 -47.86
N ASN A 91 -28.24 5.80 -48.92
CA ASN A 91 -27.87 4.39 -48.83
C ASN A 91 -26.42 4.10 -49.23
N PHE A 92 -25.74 5.07 -49.85
CA PHE A 92 -24.43 4.85 -50.46
C PHE A 92 -23.61 6.14 -50.50
N ILE A 93 -22.38 6.07 -49.98
CA ILE A 93 -21.33 7.08 -50.11
C ILE A 93 -20.13 6.39 -50.77
N LEU A 94 -19.64 6.94 -51.89
CA LEU A 94 -18.49 6.36 -52.59
C LEU A 94 -17.16 6.80 -51.98
N GLY A 95 -17.05 8.06 -51.54
CA GLY A 95 -15.88 8.60 -50.87
C GLY A 95 -15.93 8.41 -49.35
N ASP A 96 -15.42 9.42 -48.65
CA ASP A 96 -15.34 9.45 -47.19
C ASP A 96 -16.64 9.94 -46.56
N PHE A 97 -16.87 9.58 -45.31
CA PHE A 97 -17.89 10.17 -44.47
C PHE A 97 -17.25 10.72 -43.19
N TYR A 98 -17.16 12.05 -43.12
CA TYR A 98 -16.61 12.79 -41.99
C TYR A 98 -17.70 13.55 -41.26
N LEU A 99 -17.75 13.35 -39.96
CA LEU A 99 -18.60 14.08 -39.03
C LEU A 99 -17.72 14.64 -37.91
N GLU A 100 -17.26 15.87 -38.09
CA GLU A 100 -16.19 16.47 -37.27
C GLU A 100 -16.66 17.75 -36.56
N HIS A 101 -16.24 18.03 -35.33
CA HIS A 101 -16.49 19.33 -34.67
C HIS A 101 -17.96 19.81 -34.63
N ASN A 102 -18.94 18.90 -34.49
CA ASN A 102 -20.37 19.24 -34.43
C ASN A 102 -20.94 19.08 -33.01
N ALA A 103 -20.63 20.03 -32.11
CA ALA A 103 -20.93 19.94 -30.68
C ALA A 103 -22.43 19.78 -30.32
N ASN A 104 -23.35 20.27 -31.18
CA ASN A 104 -24.79 20.21 -30.95
C ASN A 104 -25.45 18.92 -31.48
N LEU A 105 -24.72 18.10 -32.24
CA LEU A 105 -25.27 16.90 -32.84
C LEU A 105 -25.13 15.73 -31.87
N GLU A 106 -26.25 15.35 -31.24
CA GLU A 106 -26.25 14.31 -30.21
C GLU A 106 -26.37 12.88 -30.77
N SER A 107 -26.76 12.73 -32.03
CA SER A 107 -27.01 11.42 -32.64
C SER A 107 -26.87 11.45 -34.16
N ILE A 108 -26.39 10.35 -34.72
CA ILE A 108 -26.38 10.08 -36.16
C ILE A 108 -27.63 9.33 -36.64
N GLU A 109 -28.69 9.30 -35.84
CA GLU A 109 -29.99 8.77 -36.29
C GLU A 109 -30.43 9.58 -37.53
N GLY A 110 -30.38 8.94 -38.70
CA GLY A 110 -30.47 9.66 -39.97
C GLY A 110 -29.69 9.03 -41.12
N ILE A 111 -28.82 8.05 -40.87
CA ILE A 111 -28.08 7.32 -41.92
C ILE A 111 -28.37 5.82 -41.88
N ASN A 112 -29.52 5.44 -41.33
CA ASN A 112 -29.90 4.04 -41.04
C ASN A 112 -29.93 3.12 -42.27
N LYS A 113 -30.01 3.68 -43.49
CA LYS A 113 -30.00 2.94 -44.76
C LYS A 113 -28.61 2.86 -45.41
N LEU A 114 -27.62 3.54 -44.85
CA LEU A 114 -26.26 3.56 -45.39
C LEU A 114 -25.67 2.15 -45.33
N THR A 115 -25.31 1.61 -46.49
CA THR A 115 -24.74 0.26 -46.63
C THR A 115 -23.25 0.28 -46.94
N ASN A 116 -22.75 1.37 -47.51
CA ASN A 116 -21.37 1.49 -47.98
C ASN A 116 -20.83 2.90 -47.74
N VAL A 117 -19.63 2.96 -47.14
CA VAL A 117 -18.69 4.09 -47.21
C VAL A 117 -17.45 3.58 -47.95
N GLY A 118 -17.16 4.12 -49.12
CA GLY A 118 -16.07 3.60 -49.96
C GLY A 118 -14.68 4.07 -49.52
N GLY A 119 -14.59 5.18 -48.79
CA GLY A 119 -13.37 5.65 -48.14
C GLY A 119 -13.44 5.55 -46.61
N ASP A 120 -12.96 6.59 -45.95
CA ASP A 120 -12.85 6.66 -44.49
C ASP A 120 -14.20 7.01 -43.83
N LEU A 121 -14.46 6.45 -42.66
CA LEU A 121 -15.56 6.83 -41.76
C LEU A 121 -14.97 7.42 -40.48
N VAL A 122 -15.13 8.72 -40.28
CA VAL A 122 -14.60 9.46 -39.11
C VAL A 122 -15.73 10.16 -38.37
N LEU A 123 -15.87 9.86 -37.08
CA LEU A 123 -16.79 10.49 -36.15
C LEU A 123 -15.99 11.12 -35.00
N ALA A 124 -15.79 12.45 -35.04
CA ALA A 124 -14.95 13.14 -34.06
C ALA A 124 -15.42 14.56 -33.72
N THR A 125 -16.08 14.75 -32.57
CA THR A 125 -16.68 16.05 -32.22
C THR A 125 -15.80 16.99 -31.39
N GLU A 126 -14.69 16.51 -30.82
CA GLU A 126 -13.77 17.22 -29.91
C GLU A 126 -14.37 17.72 -28.58
N GLU A 127 -15.40 18.57 -28.61
CA GLU A 127 -16.06 19.16 -27.44
C GLU A 127 -17.58 18.92 -27.45
N GLY A 128 -18.10 18.19 -26.45
CA GLY A 128 -19.50 17.75 -26.47
C GLY A 128 -19.81 16.89 -27.70
N GLY A 129 -21.09 16.72 -28.06
CA GLY A 129 -21.49 16.09 -29.32
C GLY A 129 -22.20 14.75 -29.16
N LEU A 130 -21.76 13.74 -29.91
CA LEU A 130 -22.51 12.50 -30.10
C LEU A 130 -22.68 11.74 -28.77
N LYS A 131 -23.94 11.51 -28.39
CA LYS A 131 -24.35 10.63 -27.28
C LYS A 131 -24.60 9.20 -27.74
N SER A 132 -24.96 9.01 -29.01
CA SER A 132 -25.26 7.70 -29.60
C SER A 132 -24.85 7.62 -31.07
N ILE A 133 -24.28 6.47 -31.46
CA ILE A 133 -23.95 6.14 -32.85
C ILE A 133 -24.82 5.03 -33.47
N SER A 134 -26.05 4.85 -32.98
CA SER A 134 -27.00 3.81 -33.40
C SER A 134 -27.50 3.87 -34.86
N GLY A 135 -26.90 4.70 -35.71
CA GLY A 135 -27.33 4.93 -37.09
C GLY A 135 -26.78 3.96 -38.13
N PHE A 136 -25.81 3.10 -37.82
CA PHE A 136 -25.10 2.29 -38.81
C PHE A 136 -25.64 0.87 -39.02
N ASN A 137 -26.86 0.55 -38.57
CA ASN A 137 -27.39 -0.82 -38.56
C ASN A 137 -27.39 -1.54 -39.93
N SER A 138 -27.33 -0.80 -41.04
CA SER A 138 -27.27 -1.38 -42.39
C SER A 138 -25.87 -1.34 -43.01
N LEU A 139 -24.87 -0.77 -42.32
CA LEU A 139 -23.52 -0.58 -42.87
C LEU A 139 -22.81 -1.92 -42.95
N GLU A 140 -22.42 -2.31 -44.17
CA GLU A 140 -21.78 -3.60 -44.45
C GLU A 140 -20.28 -3.45 -44.73
N ARG A 141 -19.87 -2.29 -45.28
CA ARG A 141 -18.49 -2.05 -45.72
C ARG A 141 -18.00 -0.64 -45.42
N ILE A 142 -16.75 -0.56 -44.97
CA ILE A 142 -15.91 0.64 -44.94
C ILE A 142 -14.64 0.33 -45.75
N GLY A 143 -14.42 1.07 -46.84
CA GLY A 143 -13.27 0.87 -47.73
C GLY A 143 -11.97 1.52 -47.26
N GLY A 144 -12.03 2.37 -46.24
CA GLY A 144 -10.88 3.01 -45.60
C GLY A 144 -10.87 2.83 -44.09
N ASN A 145 -10.45 3.87 -43.38
CA ASN A 145 -10.30 3.89 -41.94
C ASN A 145 -11.65 4.00 -41.23
N PHE A 146 -11.81 3.29 -40.12
CA PHE A 146 -12.89 3.46 -39.16
C PHE A 146 -12.35 4.19 -37.94
N THR A 147 -12.82 5.40 -37.68
CA THR A 147 -12.40 6.20 -36.52
C THR A 147 -13.61 6.75 -35.76
N VAL A 148 -13.71 6.40 -34.49
CA VAL A 148 -14.63 7.03 -33.53
C VAL A 148 -13.80 7.59 -32.39
N SER A 149 -13.62 8.91 -32.37
CA SER A 149 -12.72 9.53 -31.41
C SER A 149 -13.20 10.84 -30.83
N GLN A 150 -12.79 11.16 -29.62
CA GLN A 150 -13.05 12.47 -29.00
C GLN A 150 -14.56 12.80 -28.87
N ASN A 151 -15.43 11.80 -28.76
CA ASN A 151 -16.86 12.01 -28.51
C ASN A 151 -17.11 11.91 -27.00
N GLN A 152 -16.93 13.04 -26.30
CA GLN A 152 -16.89 13.10 -24.83
C GLN A 152 -18.22 12.72 -24.14
N ASP A 153 -19.34 12.79 -24.87
CA ASP A 153 -20.67 12.46 -24.37
C ASP A 153 -21.19 11.10 -24.84
N LEU A 154 -20.36 10.31 -25.56
CA LEU A 154 -20.78 9.05 -26.17
C LEU A 154 -21.03 7.97 -25.13
N ILE A 155 -22.31 7.69 -24.85
CA ILE A 155 -22.75 6.67 -23.88
C ILE A 155 -23.28 5.40 -24.57
N SER A 156 -23.54 5.44 -25.87
CA SER A 156 -24.16 4.35 -26.62
C SER A 156 -23.41 4.04 -27.92
N PHE A 157 -22.82 2.85 -27.98
CA PHE A 157 -22.06 2.35 -29.13
C PHE A 157 -22.74 1.12 -29.72
N GLN A 158 -23.75 1.35 -30.56
CA GLN A 158 -24.46 0.30 -31.31
C GLN A 158 -24.54 0.72 -32.78
N GLY A 159 -24.78 -0.24 -33.69
CA GLY A 159 -24.98 0.07 -35.10
C GLY A 159 -24.19 -0.81 -36.07
N PHE A 160 -23.00 -1.30 -35.70
CA PHE A 160 -22.11 -1.96 -36.67
C PHE A 160 -22.34 -3.48 -36.83
N SER A 161 -23.52 -3.98 -36.45
CA SER A 161 -23.77 -5.42 -36.34
C SER A 161 -23.74 -6.17 -37.68
N ASN A 162 -23.78 -5.45 -38.81
CA ASN A 162 -23.67 -5.99 -40.17
C ASN A 162 -22.33 -5.67 -40.84
N LEU A 163 -21.42 -4.94 -40.18
CA LEU A 163 -20.12 -4.59 -40.76
C LEU A 163 -19.28 -5.86 -40.90
N VAL A 164 -18.92 -6.21 -42.14
CA VAL A 164 -18.17 -7.44 -42.44
C VAL A 164 -16.67 -7.16 -42.59
N ASN A 165 -16.32 -5.99 -43.13
CA ASN A 165 -14.94 -5.63 -43.46
C ASN A 165 -14.64 -4.16 -43.14
N ALA A 166 -13.48 -3.93 -42.55
CA ALA A 166 -12.82 -2.63 -42.39
C ALA A 166 -11.43 -2.70 -43.04
N GLU A 167 -11.26 -2.03 -44.18
CA GLU A 167 -10.06 -2.15 -45.01
C GLU A 167 -8.87 -1.30 -44.52
N GLY A 168 -9.10 -0.31 -43.67
CA GLY A 168 -8.06 0.57 -43.10
C GLY A 168 -7.79 0.34 -41.61
N TRP A 169 -7.36 1.41 -40.93
CA TRP A 169 -7.22 1.45 -39.47
C TRP A 169 -8.57 1.35 -38.79
N PHE A 170 -8.63 0.67 -37.65
CA PHE A 170 -9.81 0.57 -36.80
C PHE A 170 -9.49 1.20 -35.45
N THR A 171 -10.04 2.39 -35.19
CA THR A 171 -9.68 3.21 -34.04
C THR A 171 -10.92 3.63 -33.24
N ILE A 172 -10.95 3.31 -31.95
CA ILE A 172 -11.90 3.87 -30.99
C ILE A 172 -11.09 4.50 -29.85
N SER A 173 -11.05 5.84 -29.78
CA SER A 173 -10.20 6.50 -28.80
C SER A 173 -10.74 7.77 -28.18
N ASN A 174 -10.35 8.08 -26.95
CA ASN A 174 -10.71 9.35 -26.30
C ASN A 174 -12.23 9.57 -26.20
N ASN A 175 -13.03 8.51 -26.00
CA ASN A 175 -14.47 8.60 -25.76
C ASN A 175 -14.74 8.35 -24.28
N MET A 176 -14.52 9.38 -23.44
CA MET A 176 -14.39 9.22 -21.99
C MET A 176 -15.59 8.55 -21.30
N LYS A 177 -16.83 8.74 -21.79
CA LYS A 177 -18.06 8.18 -21.21
C LYS A 177 -18.55 6.88 -21.84
N LEU A 178 -17.76 6.27 -22.73
CA LEU A 178 -18.15 5.06 -23.45
C LEU A 178 -18.09 3.84 -22.53
N PRO A 179 -19.22 3.20 -22.16
CA PRO A 179 -19.18 2.13 -21.16
C PRO A 179 -18.79 0.76 -21.73
N SER A 180 -19.10 0.49 -23.00
CA SER A 180 -18.90 -0.82 -23.64
C SER A 180 -18.88 -0.76 -25.17
N ILE A 181 -18.29 -1.79 -25.81
CA ILE A 181 -18.24 -1.95 -27.28
C ILE A 181 -18.82 -3.32 -27.72
N PRO A 182 -20.14 -3.40 -28.02
CA PRO A 182 -20.83 -4.64 -28.44
C PRO A 182 -21.01 -4.82 -29.96
N GLY A 183 -20.49 -3.90 -30.79
CA GLY A 183 -21.07 -3.61 -32.11
C GLY A 183 -20.65 -4.45 -33.33
N PHE A 184 -19.65 -5.33 -33.31
CA PHE A 184 -18.94 -5.77 -34.54
C PHE A 184 -19.06 -7.27 -34.87
N ASN A 185 -20.23 -7.86 -34.65
CA ASN A 185 -20.40 -9.32 -34.62
C ASN A 185 -20.27 -10.05 -35.97
N GLN A 186 -20.06 -9.33 -37.09
CA GLN A 186 -19.78 -9.92 -38.41
C GLN A 186 -18.38 -9.58 -38.93
N LEU A 187 -17.63 -8.72 -38.24
CA LEU A 187 -16.33 -8.26 -38.69
C LEU A 187 -15.35 -9.44 -38.62
N LYS A 188 -14.79 -9.83 -39.76
CA LYS A 188 -13.88 -10.99 -39.87
C LYS A 188 -12.41 -10.62 -39.98
N LEU A 189 -12.14 -9.46 -40.57
CA LEU A 189 -10.80 -9.04 -40.93
C LEU A 189 -10.66 -7.53 -40.68
N ILE A 190 -9.53 -7.17 -40.12
CA ILE A 190 -9.01 -5.79 -40.10
C ILE A 190 -7.68 -5.79 -40.83
N ASN A 191 -7.58 -4.99 -41.88
CA ASN A 191 -6.44 -4.99 -42.79
C ASN A 191 -5.23 -4.20 -42.26
N ASN A 192 -5.42 -3.35 -41.26
CA ASN A 192 -4.38 -2.52 -40.66
C ASN A 192 -4.42 -2.65 -39.12
N ASP A 193 -4.08 -1.59 -38.37
CA ASP A 193 -4.08 -1.63 -36.91
C ASP A 193 -5.49 -1.59 -36.32
N PHE A 194 -5.69 -2.35 -35.25
CA PHE A 194 -6.83 -2.30 -34.35
C PHE A 194 -6.41 -1.58 -33.07
N THR A 195 -7.05 -0.45 -32.75
CA THR A 195 -6.68 0.38 -31.61
C THR A 195 -7.90 0.79 -30.81
N ILE A 196 -7.92 0.42 -29.52
CA ILE A 196 -8.87 0.93 -28.54
C ILE A 196 -8.08 1.57 -27.40
N GLN A 197 -8.17 2.89 -27.25
CA GLN A 197 -7.37 3.59 -26.23
C GLN A 197 -8.02 4.82 -25.59
N ASN A 198 -7.65 5.14 -24.35
CA ASN A 198 -8.12 6.33 -23.62
C ASN A 198 -9.65 6.43 -23.55
N ASN A 199 -10.35 5.34 -23.26
CA ASN A 199 -11.80 5.37 -23.01
C ASN A 199 -12.04 5.07 -21.52
N ASP A 200 -11.95 6.10 -20.69
CA ASP A 200 -11.85 5.97 -19.22
C ASP A 200 -12.99 5.17 -18.57
N GLU A 201 -14.24 5.35 -19.02
CA GLU A 201 -15.40 4.60 -18.51
C GLU A 201 -15.63 3.23 -19.19
N LEU A 202 -14.76 2.83 -20.13
CA LEU A 202 -14.92 1.56 -20.86
C LEU A 202 -14.62 0.38 -19.94
N THR A 203 -15.64 -0.42 -19.65
CA THR A 203 -15.52 -1.56 -18.74
C THR A 203 -15.44 -2.91 -19.46
N HIS A 204 -16.07 -3.03 -20.63
CA HIS A 204 -16.18 -4.30 -21.36
C HIS A 204 -16.10 -4.11 -22.88
N ILE A 205 -15.33 -4.97 -23.54
CA ILE A 205 -15.36 -5.16 -25.00
C ILE A 205 -15.92 -6.57 -25.24
N ASN A 206 -16.93 -6.70 -26.11
CA ASN A 206 -17.60 -7.98 -26.39
C ASN A 206 -18.11 -8.14 -27.83
N GLY A 207 -17.77 -7.21 -28.71
CA GLY A 207 -18.37 -7.09 -30.05
C GLY A 207 -17.69 -7.87 -31.18
N PHE A 208 -16.50 -8.46 -31.00
CA PHE A 208 -15.66 -8.93 -32.11
C PHE A 208 -15.69 -10.44 -32.38
N ASN A 209 -16.78 -11.12 -31.99
CA ASN A 209 -16.85 -12.59 -31.86
C ASN A 209 -16.54 -13.41 -33.14
N LYS A 210 -16.44 -12.77 -34.31
CA LYS A 210 -16.11 -13.39 -35.60
C LYS A 210 -14.80 -12.87 -36.21
N LEU A 211 -14.08 -12.02 -35.48
CA LEU A 211 -12.81 -11.47 -35.93
C LEU A 211 -11.79 -12.60 -35.93
N GLU A 212 -11.35 -12.98 -37.12
CA GLU A 212 -10.46 -14.12 -37.33
C GLU A 212 -8.99 -13.66 -37.44
N ARG A 213 -8.76 -12.45 -37.98
CA ARG A 213 -7.43 -11.95 -38.32
C ARG A 213 -7.29 -10.43 -38.27
N ILE A 214 -6.12 -9.98 -37.80
CA ILE A 214 -5.65 -8.60 -37.89
C ILE A 214 -4.30 -8.59 -38.61
N ASN A 215 -4.21 -7.84 -39.72
CA ASN A 215 -3.04 -7.83 -40.58
C ASN A 215 -1.89 -6.96 -40.06
N ARG A 216 -2.10 -6.15 -39.02
CA ARG A 216 -1.05 -5.43 -38.31
C ARG A 216 -1.17 -5.57 -36.80
N SER A 217 -1.28 -4.47 -36.04
CA SER A 217 -1.22 -4.47 -34.59
C SER A 217 -2.60 -4.59 -33.93
N PHE A 218 -2.66 -5.30 -32.80
CA PHE A 218 -3.77 -5.27 -31.87
C PHE A 218 -3.35 -4.45 -30.65
N THR A 219 -4.00 -3.31 -30.41
CA THR A 219 -3.65 -2.41 -29.30
C THR A 219 -4.88 -2.11 -28.45
N VAL A 220 -4.83 -2.50 -27.18
CA VAL A 220 -5.80 -2.08 -26.16
C VAL A 220 -5.02 -1.44 -25.03
N LYS A 221 -5.12 -0.11 -24.93
CA LYS A 221 -4.23 0.69 -24.10
C LYS A 221 -4.94 1.79 -23.31
N ASP A 222 -4.55 2.05 -22.08
CA ASP A 222 -5.02 3.18 -21.27
C ASP A 222 -6.57 3.23 -21.18
N ASN A 223 -7.20 2.05 -21.04
CA ASN A 223 -8.63 1.93 -20.73
C ASN A 223 -8.75 1.49 -19.27
N ILE A 224 -8.58 2.46 -18.36
CA ILE A 224 -8.28 2.23 -16.95
C ILE A 224 -9.35 1.45 -16.16
N LEU A 225 -10.59 1.40 -16.64
CA LEU A 225 -11.68 0.63 -16.04
C LEU A 225 -12.03 -0.66 -16.80
N LEU A 226 -11.27 -1.01 -17.84
CA LEU A 226 -11.52 -2.19 -18.66
C LEU A 226 -11.22 -3.45 -17.87
N THR A 227 -12.28 -4.17 -17.51
CA THR A 227 -12.23 -5.38 -16.67
C THR A 227 -12.57 -6.64 -17.46
N SER A 228 -13.03 -6.51 -18.70
CA SER A 228 -13.38 -7.64 -19.55
C SER A 228 -13.02 -7.39 -21.01
N LEU A 229 -12.19 -8.28 -21.53
CA LEU A 229 -11.85 -8.37 -22.95
C LEU A 229 -12.45 -9.67 -23.50
N SER A 230 -13.73 -9.59 -23.87
CA SER A 230 -14.46 -10.73 -24.45
C SER A 230 -14.73 -10.54 -25.94
N GLY A 231 -15.01 -11.63 -26.63
CA GLY A 231 -15.36 -11.61 -28.05
C GLY A 231 -14.17 -11.62 -28.99
N PHE A 232 -12.99 -12.07 -28.57
CA PHE A 232 -11.86 -12.35 -29.48
C PHE A 232 -11.58 -13.85 -29.61
N SER A 233 -12.54 -14.70 -29.25
CA SER A 233 -12.40 -16.15 -29.24
C SER A 233 -12.10 -16.80 -30.60
N GLN A 234 -12.35 -16.11 -31.72
CA GLN A 234 -12.00 -16.59 -33.07
C GLN A 234 -10.72 -15.97 -33.63
N LEU A 235 -10.09 -15.02 -32.91
CA LEU A 235 -8.88 -14.36 -33.39
C LEU A 235 -7.75 -15.38 -33.39
N SER A 236 -7.27 -15.70 -34.59
CA SER A 236 -6.27 -16.74 -34.84
C SER A 236 -4.92 -16.19 -35.27
N GLU A 237 -4.92 -14.99 -35.85
CA GLU A 237 -3.72 -14.37 -36.41
C GLU A 237 -3.67 -12.86 -36.10
N VAL A 238 -2.54 -12.42 -35.53
CA VAL A 238 -2.10 -11.02 -35.47
C VAL A 238 -0.71 -10.95 -36.09
N ILE A 239 -0.57 -10.27 -37.22
CA ILE A 239 0.64 -10.38 -38.06
C ILE A 239 1.80 -9.52 -37.53
N PHE A 240 1.52 -8.48 -36.76
CA PHE A 240 2.54 -7.57 -36.22
C PHE A 240 2.63 -7.68 -34.70
N GLU A 241 2.14 -6.73 -33.93
CA GLU A 241 2.25 -6.77 -32.47
C GLU A 241 0.90 -6.84 -31.76
N MET A 242 0.91 -7.33 -30.53
CA MET A 242 -0.22 -7.27 -29.61
C MET A 242 0.20 -6.52 -28.35
N GLU A 243 -0.51 -5.43 -28.01
CA GLU A 243 -0.30 -4.63 -26.81
C GLU A 243 -1.56 -4.62 -25.94
N LEU A 244 -1.38 -5.02 -24.67
CA LEU A 244 -2.33 -4.88 -23.57
C LEU A 244 -1.66 -4.04 -22.48
N ASN A 245 -2.05 -2.76 -22.34
CA ASN A 245 -1.31 -1.82 -21.50
C ASN A 245 -2.22 -0.89 -20.70
N GLY A 246 -2.02 -0.75 -19.38
CA GLY A 246 -2.78 0.21 -18.57
C GLY A 246 -4.28 -0.12 -18.49
N ILE A 247 -4.61 -1.39 -18.24
CA ILE A 247 -5.99 -1.91 -18.19
C ILE A 247 -6.27 -2.67 -16.89
N ALA A 248 -7.48 -2.54 -16.34
CA ALA A 248 -7.90 -3.21 -15.11
C ALA A 248 -8.33 -4.68 -15.28
N LEU A 249 -7.82 -5.36 -16.30
CA LEU A 249 -8.20 -6.72 -16.66
C LEU A 249 -7.62 -7.71 -15.64
N SER A 250 -8.47 -8.51 -14.97
CA SER A 250 -8.02 -9.49 -13.96
C SER A 250 -7.67 -10.87 -14.53
N SER A 251 -8.21 -11.21 -15.70
CA SER A 251 -7.86 -12.41 -16.46
C SER A 251 -8.06 -12.15 -17.95
N ILE A 252 -7.31 -12.85 -18.81
CA ILE A 252 -7.51 -12.82 -20.26
C ILE A 252 -8.41 -14.01 -20.63
N PRO A 253 -9.74 -13.83 -20.84
CA PRO A 253 -10.62 -14.96 -21.11
C PRO A 253 -10.54 -15.45 -22.57
N ASP A 254 -10.17 -14.57 -23.49
CA ASP A 254 -10.28 -14.77 -24.93
C ASP A 254 -8.96 -14.46 -25.64
N PHE A 255 -8.14 -15.48 -25.91
CA PHE A 255 -7.19 -15.58 -27.04
C PHE A 255 -6.78 -17.05 -27.32
N ASN A 256 -7.57 -18.01 -26.85
CA ASN A 256 -7.23 -19.43 -26.95
C ASN A 256 -7.16 -19.94 -28.40
N SER A 257 -7.67 -19.21 -29.38
CA SER A 257 -7.54 -19.56 -30.80
C SER A 257 -6.34 -18.93 -31.49
N LEU A 258 -5.59 -18.06 -30.80
CA LEU A 258 -4.45 -17.35 -31.37
C LEU A 258 -3.30 -18.33 -31.59
N ILE A 259 -2.92 -18.50 -32.85
CA ILE A 259 -1.86 -19.43 -33.29
C ILE A 259 -0.64 -18.66 -33.79
N THR A 260 -0.86 -17.52 -34.46
CA THR A 260 0.21 -16.71 -35.04
C THR A 260 0.22 -15.32 -34.41
N LEU A 261 1.39 -14.97 -33.85
CA LEU A 261 1.75 -13.61 -33.49
C LEU A 261 3.08 -13.25 -34.18
N GLY A 262 2.99 -12.58 -35.32
CA GLY A 262 4.11 -12.46 -36.25
C GLY A 262 5.26 -11.54 -35.81
N GLY A 263 5.01 -10.64 -34.86
CA GLY A 263 5.98 -9.74 -34.23
C GLY A 263 6.06 -10.02 -32.73
N GLY A 264 5.50 -9.15 -31.88
CA GLY A 264 5.69 -9.23 -30.42
C GLY A 264 4.41 -9.10 -29.58
N LEU A 265 4.50 -9.51 -28.32
CA LEU A 265 3.46 -9.40 -27.30
C LEU A 265 3.95 -8.51 -26.16
N TYR A 266 3.20 -7.45 -25.85
CA TYR A 266 3.45 -6.56 -24.73
C TYR A 266 2.26 -6.57 -23.76
N ILE A 267 2.49 -7.03 -22.54
CA ILE A 267 1.51 -7.05 -21.45
C ILE A 267 2.08 -6.22 -20.30
N ASN A 268 1.56 -5.01 -20.13
CA ASN A 268 2.12 -4.04 -19.19
C ASN A 268 1.07 -3.36 -18.31
N ASN A 269 1.41 -3.13 -17.04
CA ASN A 269 0.57 -2.34 -16.13
C ASN A 269 -0.90 -2.79 -16.15
N THR A 270 -1.12 -4.09 -15.99
CA THR A 270 -2.46 -4.69 -15.92
C THR A 270 -2.80 -5.15 -14.51
N ALA A 271 -4.08 -5.40 -14.24
CA ALA A 271 -4.55 -6.00 -12.99
C ALA A 271 -4.61 -7.54 -13.03
N LEU A 272 -3.91 -8.18 -13.99
CA LEU A 272 -3.96 -9.63 -14.19
C LEU A 272 -3.42 -10.35 -12.96
N SER A 273 -4.14 -11.36 -12.47
CA SER A 273 -3.61 -12.27 -11.47
C SER A 273 -2.85 -13.44 -12.09
N SER A 274 -3.22 -13.83 -13.30
CA SER A 274 -2.64 -14.96 -14.03
C SER A 274 -2.79 -14.78 -15.55
N ILE A 275 -1.83 -15.30 -16.32
CA ILE A 275 -1.91 -15.35 -17.79
C ILE A 275 -2.11 -16.80 -18.24
N ASN A 276 -3.27 -17.10 -18.84
CA ASN A 276 -3.69 -18.46 -19.23
C ASN A 276 -4.20 -18.61 -20.68
N ALA A 277 -4.04 -17.57 -21.52
CA ALA A 277 -4.82 -17.45 -22.77
C ALA A 277 -4.08 -17.80 -24.07
N PHE A 278 -2.75 -17.87 -24.07
CA PHE A 278 -1.94 -17.94 -25.29
C PHE A 278 -1.37 -19.33 -25.59
N ASN A 279 -2.00 -20.38 -25.04
CA ASN A 279 -1.46 -21.74 -25.06
C ASN A 279 -1.31 -22.32 -26.46
N ASN A 280 -1.95 -21.75 -27.49
CA ASN A 280 -1.84 -22.24 -28.87
C ASN A 280 -0.76 -21.53 -29.70
N LEU A 281 -0.07 -20.53 -29.13
CA LEU A 281 1.12 -19.94 -29.76
C LEU A 281 2.27 -20.96 -29.73
N ASN A 282 2.82 -21.27 -30.90
CA ASN A 282 4.04 -22.08 -31.01
C ASN A 282 5.29 -21.21 -31.24
N VAL A 283 5.12 -20.10 -31.97
CA VAL A 283 6.18 -19.14 -32.28
C VAL A 283 5.67 -17.71 -32.09
N ILE A 284 6.54 -16.83 -31.58
CA ILE A 284 6.36 -15.37 -31.60
C ILE A 284 7.51 -14.76 -32.41
N GLY A 285 7.17 -13.91 -33.38
CA GLY A 285 8.15 -13.19 -34.20
C GLY A 285 8.58 -13.89 -35.50
N ASP A 286 7.87 -14.93 -35.96
CA ASP A 286 8.22 -15.69 -37.17
C ASP A 286 8.11 -14.88 -38.47
N ILE A 287 7.18 -13.92 -38.54
CA ILE A 287 6.96 -13.07 -39.72
C ILE A 287 7.89 -11.86 -39.70
N ASN A 288 8.07 -11.23 -38.54
CA ASN A 288 8.90 -10.03 -38.34
C ASN A 288 9.90 -10.23 -37.19
N PRO A 289 10.96 -11.05 -37.37
CA PRO A 289 11.90 -11.39 -36.29
C PRO A 289 12.56 -10.18 -35.63
N ALA A 290 12.78 -9.09 -36.37
CA ALA A 290 13.34 -7.85 -35.84
C ALA A 290 12.45 -7.17 -34.79
N LEU A 291 11.18 -7.57 -34.70
CA LEU A 291 10.17 -7.12 -33.75
C LEU A 291 9.65 -8.28 -32.91
N GLY A 292 10.36 -9.42 -32.91
CA GLY A 292 10.06 -10.53 -32.01
C GLY A 292 10.30 -10.07 -30.57
N TYR A 293 9.26 -10.04 -29.74
CA TYR A 293 9.42 -9.84 -28.31
C TYR A 293 8.24 -10.41 -27.52
N LEU A 294 8.51 -10.79 -26.28
CA LEU A 294 7.50 -11.11 -25.28
C LEU A 294 7.85 -10.35 -24.02
N PHE A 295 7.12 -9.27 -23.76
CA PHE A 295 7.36 -8.36 -22.65
C PHE A 295 6.19 -8.45 -21.67
N ILE A 296 6.48 -8.89 -20.45
CA ILE A 296 5.52 -9.00 -19.35
C ILE A 296 6.05 -8.14 -18.21
N SER A 297 5.50 -6.93 -18.07
CA SER A 297 6.10 -5.85 -17.29
C SER A 297 5.11 -5.17 -16.36
N GLU A 298 5.52 -4.78 -15.16
CA GLU A 298 4.72 -3.94 -14.24
C GLU A 298 3.33 -4.50 -13.88
N ASN A 299 3.09 -5.82 -13.99
CA ASN A 299 1.82 -6.45 -13.64
C ASN A 299 1.84 -6.83 -12.16
N ASN A 300 1.66 -5.85 -11.28
CA ASN A 300 1.85 -6.00 -9.83
C ASN A 300 0.90 -6.97 -9.12
N SER A 301 -0.14 -7.48 -9.79
CA SER A 301 -1.04 -8.51 -9.26
C SER A 301 -0.75 -9.92 -9.80
N LEU A 302 0.15 -10.05 -10.77
CA LEU A 302 0.41 -11.29 -11.49
C LEU A 302 1.20 -12.26 -10.61
N THR A 303 0.59 -13.39 -10.24
CA THR A 303 1.22 -14.43 -9.43
C THR A 303 1.84 -15.54 -10.26
N ASP A 304 1.32 -15.79 -11.45
CA ASP A 304 1.71 -16.94 -12.27
C ASP A 304 1.47 -16.73 -13.77
N ILE A 305 2.31 -17.40 -14.57
CA ILE A 305 2.21 -17.44 -16.02
C ILE A 305 2.14 -18.91 -16.45
N TYR A 306 1.00 -19.38 -16.94
CA TYR A 306 0.84 -20.75 -17.49
C TYR A 306 0.44 -20.77 -18.97
N GLY A 307 0.01 -19.63 -19.49
CA GLY A 307 -0.66 -19.50 -20.78
C GLY A 307 0.22 -19.60 -22.01
N PHE A 308 1.43 -20.15 -21.94
CA PHE A 308 2.37 -20.25 -23.07
C PHE A 308 2.86 -21.68 -23.31
N SER A 309 2.14 -22.69 -22.84
CA SER A 309 2.65 -24.06 -22.75
C SER A 309 3.09 -24.71 -24.06
N ASN A 310 2.64 -24.25 -25.24
CA ASN A 310 3.11 -24.76 -26.55
C ASN A 310 4.18 -23.88 -27.22
N LEU A 311 4.56 -22.76 -26.60
CA LEU A 311 5.52 -21.81 -27.15
C LEU A 311 6.90 -22.46 -27.15
N GLN A 312 7.48 -22.65 -28.34
CA GLN A 312 8.79 -23.26 -28.53
C GLN A 312 9.84 -22.26 -28.96
N ASN A 313 9.47 -21.28 -29.79
CA ASN A 313 10.41 -20.31 -30.34
C ASN A 313 9.93 -18.88 -30.11
N LEU A 314 10.82 -18.02 -29.62
CA LEU A 314 10.63 -16.58 -29.60
C LEU A 314 11.82 -15.95 -30.32
N GLU A 315 11.60 -15.38 -31.50
CA GLU A 315 12.69 -14.93 -32.37
C GLU A 315 13.47 -13.73 -31.83
N GLY A 316 12.95 -13.02 -30.82
CA GLY A 316 13.61 -11.88 -30.19
C GLY A 316 13.53 -11.88 -28.67
N GLU A 317 13.30 -10.72 -28.06
CA GLU A 317 13.56 -10.52 -26.64
C GLU A 317 12.45 -11.08 -25.75
N PHE A 318 12.80 -12.02 -24.87
CA PHE A 318 11.97 -12.42 -23.73
C PHE A 318 12.29 -11.54 -22.54
N LYS A 319 11.29 -10.80 -22.04
CA LYS A 319 11.42 -9.94 -20.86
C LYS A 319 10.30 -10.19 -19.87
N VAL A 320 10.68 -10.50 -18.64
CA VAL A 320 9.79 -10.54 -17.47
C VAL A 320 10.36 -9.60 -16.42
N ASP A 321 9.72 -8.46 -16.20
CA ASP A 321 10.23 -7.46 -15.27
C ASP A 321 9.22 -6.73 -14.41
N SER A 322 9.65 -6.37 -13.21
CA SER A 322 8.85 -5.56 -12.27
C SER A 322 7.46 -6.15 -11.99
N ASN A 323 7.32 -7.49 -12.00
CA ASN A 323 6.12 -8.19 -11.58
C ASN A 323 6.30 -8.64 -10.12
N ASN A 324 6.05 -7.73 -9.18
CA ASN A 324 6.51 -7.87 -7.79
C ASN A 324 6.00 -9.11 -7.05
N VAL A 325 4.80 -9.61 -7.36
CA VAL A 325 4.21 -10.79 -6.70
C VAL A 325 4.26 -12.06 -7.56
N LEU A 326 4.98 -12.02 -8.69
CA LEU A 326 5.12 -13.15 -9.60
C LEU A 326 5.92 -14.26 -8.90
N TYR A 327 5.29 -15.42 -8.78
CA TYR A 327 5.84 -16.60 -8.11
C TYR A 327 6.23 -17.70 -9.09
N SER A 328 5.67 -17.74 -10.31
CA SER A 328 5.95 -18.82 -11.26
C SER A 328 5.89 -18.39 -12.72
N ILE A 329 6.85 -18.89 -13.52
CA ILE A 329 6.92 -18.74 -14.98
C ILE A 329 6.76 -20.09 -15.72
N ASN A 330 6.13 -21.09 -15.09
CA ASN A 330 6.03 -22.48 -15.60
C ASN A 330 5.40 -22.63 -16.99
N GLY A 331 4.68 -21.61 -17.46
CA GLY A 331 4.08 -21.57 -18.79
C GLY A 331 5.09 -21.69 -19.93
N PHE A 332 6.39 -21.52 -19.68
CA PHE A 332 7.43 -21.57 -20.71
C PHE A 332 8.14 -22.93 -20.83
N SER A 333 7.65 -23.99 -20.17
CA SER A 333 8.34 -25.30 -20.08
C SER A 333 8.74 -25.97 -21.41
N ASN A 334 8.15 -25.57 -22.54
CA ASN A 334 8.51 -26.06 -23.88
C ASN A 334 9.33 -25.05 -24.71
N LEU A 335 9.77 -23.94 -24.14
CA LEU A 335 10.53 -22.89 -24.81
C LEU A 335 11.95 -23.37 -25.07
N ILE A 336 12.32 -23.49 -26.35
CA ILE A 336 13.60 -24.05 -26.83
C ILE A 336 14.59 -22.94 -27.15
N GLN A 337 14.11 -21.83 -27.72
CA GLN A 337 14.93 -20.73 -28.18
C GLN A 337 14.29 -19.37 -27.87
N VAL A 338 15.11 -18.43 -27.41
CA VAL A 338 14.80 -16.99 -27.40
C VAL A 338 15.90 -16.18 -28.10
N GLY A 339 15.56 -14.98 -28.56
CA GLY A 339 16.56 -14.03 -29.06
C GLY A 339 17.42 -13.47 -27.93
N ALA A 340 16.81 -13.00 -26.83
CA ALA A 340 17.48 -12.59 -25.60
C ALA A 340 16.63 -12.96 -24.38
N LEU A 341 17.25 -13.23 -23.24
CA LEU A 341 16.57 -13.58 -21.99
C LEU A 341 16.80 -12.49 -20.94
N ASN A 342 15.74 -11.78 -20.53
CA ASN A 342 15.81 -10.72 -19.54
C ASN A 342 14.80 -10.96 -18.42
N ILE A 343 15.28 -11.26 -17.21
CA ILE A 343 14.44 -11.47 -16.03
C ILE A 343 14.97 -10.57 -14.92
N TYR A 344 14.25 -9.51 -14.59
CA TYR A 344 14.74 -8.58 -13.58
C TYR A 344 13.67 -7.91 -12.73
N ASN A 345 14.00 -7.54 -11.49
CA ASN A 345 13.08 -6.88 -10.56
C ASN A 345 11.79 -7.67 -10.26
N ASN A 346 11.82 -9.01 -10.27
CA ASN A 346 10.67 -9.82 -9.85
C ASN A 346 10.85 -10.25 -8.39
N MET A 347 10.22 -9.48 -7.49
CA MET A 347 10.48 -9.54 -6.05
C MET A 347 10.12 -10.86 -5.36
N SER A 348 9.20 -11.66 -5.93
CA SER A 348 8.71 -12.91 -5.33
C SER A 348 9.03 -14.17 -6.14
N LEU A 349 9.78 -14.08 -7.23
CA LEU A 349 10.09 -15.21 -8.11
C LEU A 349 11.19 -16.07 -7.45
N PRO A 350 10.90 -17.31 -7.01
CA PRO A 350 11.86 -18.11 -6.24
C PRO A 350 12.83 -18.91 -7.11
N ASN A 351 12.43 -19.25 -8.33
CA ASN A 351 13.18 -20.09 -9.25
C ASN A 351 12.81 -19.79 -10.72
N LEU A 352 13.54 -20.41 -11.64
CA LEU A 352 13.33 -20.30 -13.08
C LEU A 352 12.54 -21.48 -13.68
N ASN A 353 11.70 -22.13 -12.87
CA ASN A 353 10.92 -23.29 -13.30
C ASN A 353 10.11 -22.99 -14.56
N GLY A 354 10.30 -23.84 -15.57
CA GLY A 354 9.75 -23.64 -16.90
C GLY A 354 10.78 -23.20 -17.94
N LEU A 355 12.06 -23.05 -17.60
CA LEU A 355 13.12 -22.76 -18.59
C LEU A 355 14.04 -23.95 -18.91
N SER A 356 13.84 -25.12 -18.30
CA SER A 356 14.64 -26.35 -18.54
C SER A 356 14.78 -26.81 -20.00
N SER A 357 13.82 -26.48 -20.87
CA SER A 357 13.90 -26.81 -22.31
C SER A 357 14.74 -25.82 -23.12
N LEU A 358 15.12 -24.68 -22.55
CA LEU A 358 15.81 -23.61 -23.25
C LEU A 358 17.26 -24.03 -23.52
N ILE A 359 17.64 -24.11 -24.78
CA ILE A 359 18.99 -24.52 -25.21
C ILE A 359 19.68 -23.47 -26.09
N LYS A 360 18.99 -22.39 -26.41
CA LYS A 360 19.53 -21.33 -27.27
C LYS A 360 19.04 -19.95 -26.87
N VAL A 361 19.99 -19.06 -26.66
CA VAL A 361 19.75 -17.61 -26.50
C VAL A 361 20.58 -16.89 -27.55
N GLY A 362 19.93 -16.37 -28.57
CA GLY A 362 20.65 -15.73 -29.67
C GLY A 362 19.82 -15.58 -30.92
N GLY A 363 20.07 -14.49 -31.66
CA GLY A 363 19.29 -14.13 -32.85
C GLY A 363 19.55 -12.70 -33.29
N LEU A 364 18.63 -12.15 -34.09
CA LEU A 364 18.67 -10.75 -34.50
C LEU A 364 18.44 -9.84 -33.28
N ASN A 365 19.30 -8.84 -33.08
CA ASN A 365 19.24 -7.90 -31.95
C ASN A 365 19.40 -8.53 -30.54
N SER A 366 20.05 -9.68 -30.42
CA SER A 366 20.27 -10.35 -29.13
C SER A 366 21.24 -9.58 -28.22
N ASN A 367 20.85 -9.38 -26.96
CA ASN A 367 21.72 -8.87 -25.91
C ASN A 367 22.35 -10.02 -25.06
N GLY A 368 21.93 -11.28 -25.24
CA GLY A 368 22.33 -12.41 -24.40
C GLY A 368 21.37 -12.66 -23.23
N ILE A 369 21.91 -12.95 -22.05
CA ILE A 369 21.17 -13.32 -20.83
C ILE A 369 21.40 -12.27 -19.76
N TYR A 370 20.33 -11.70 -19.20
CA TYR A 370 20.34 -10.79 -18.07
C TYR A 370 19.34 -11.24 -17.02
N ILE A 371 19.85 -11.74 -15.90
CA ILE A 371 19.01 -12.17 -14.77
C ILE A 371 19.46 -11.38 -13.56
N ARG A 372 18.73 -10.32 -13.20
CA ARG A 372 19.21 -9.34 -12.21
C ARG A 372 18.17 -8.84 -11.24
N ALA A 373 18.57 -8.52 -10.02
CA ALA A 373 17.72 -7.87 -9.02
C ALA A 373 16.41 -8.65 -8.75
N ASN A 374 16.49 -9.98 -8.67
CA ASN A 374 15.37 -10.84 -8.25
C ASN A 374 15.68 -11.37 -6.84
N PRO A 375 15.30 -10.65 -5.77
CA PRO A 375 15.77 -10.94 -4.41
C PRO A 375 15.21 -12.21 -3.76
N ALA A 376 14.21 -12.85 -4.37
CA ALA A 376 13.71 -14.16 -3.95
C ALA A 376 14.31 -15.33 -4.75
N LEU A 377 15.07 -15.05 -5.81
CA LEU A 377 15.54 -16.06 -6.77
C LEU A 377 16.74 -16.82 -6.21
N THR A 378 16.49 -17.99 -5.61
CA THR A 378 17.51 -18.83 -4.94
C THR A 378 17.77 -20.14 -5.66
N ASP A 379 17.15 -20.37 -6.82
CA ASP A 379 17.34 -21.57 -7.62
C ASP A 379 17.29 -21.24 -9.12
N CYS A 380 18.44 -21.37 -9.76
CA CYS A 380 18.64 -21.14 -11.18
C CYS A 380 19.03 -22.43 -11.93
N SER A 381 18.84 -23.59 -11.32
CA SER A 381 19.21 -24.90 -11.88
C SER A 381 18.54 -25.19 -13.23
N GLU A 382 17.35 -24.62 -13.46
CA GLU A 382 16.58 -24.76 -14.70
C GLU A 382 17.31 -24.22 -15.94
N ILE A 383 18.34 -23.37 -15.79
CA ILE A 383 19.16 -22.91 -16.93
C ILE A 383 20.53 -23.60 -17.00
N CYS A 384 20.81 -24.63 -16.20
CA CYS A 384 22.06 -25.41 -16.26
C CYS A 384 22.33 -25.94 -17.68
N ASN A 385 21.31 -26.53 -18.31
CA ASN A 385 21.44 -27.08 -19.67
C ASN A 385 21.83 -25.99 -20.68
N LEU A 386 21.28 -24.78 -20.53
CA LEU A 386 21.62 -23.64 -21.39
C LEU A 386 23.06 -23.17 -21.16
N LEU A 387 23.50 -23.02 -19.91
CA LEU A 387 24.83 -22.50 -19.58
C LEU A 387 25.95 -23.50 -19.92
N GLN A 388 25.72 -24.80 -19.69
CA GLN A 388 26.72 -25.84 -19.94
C GLN A 388 26.77 -26.28 -21.41
N ASN A 389 25.62 -26.46 -22.05
CA ASN A 389 25.50 -27.14 -23.35
C ASN A 389 24.81 -26.31 -24.44
N GLY A 390 24.28 -25.13 -24.10
CA GLY A 390 23.49 -24.31 -25.00
C GLY A 390 24.29 -23.42 -25.95
N ASP A 391 23.60 -22.89 -26.96
CA ASP A 391 24.14 -21.89 -27.89
C ASP A 391 23.76 -20.48 -27.41
N ILE A 392 24.71 -19.78 -26.79
CA ILE A 392 24.52 -18.43 -26.26
C ILE A 392 25.29 -17.43 -27.13
N LEU A 393 24.56 -16.54 -27.79
CA LEU A 393 25.10 -15.38 -28.49
C LEU A 393 24.79 -14.12 -27.70
N GLY A 394 25.82 -13.48 -27.14
CA GLY A 394 25.67 -12.25 -26.36
C GLY A 394 26.42 -12.32 -25.04
N ARG A 395 26.15 -11.35 -24.15
CA ARG A 395 26.72 -11.34 -22.80
C ARG A 395 25.82 -12.13 -21.87
N VAL A 396 26.41 -12.91 -20.96
CA VAL A 396 25.72 -13.43 -19.77
C VAL A 396 26.02 -12.48 -18.61
N ASP A 397 24.97 -11.99 -17.96
CA ASP A 397 25.03 -11.03 -16.87
C ASP A 397 23.99 -11.38 -15.81
N ILE A 398 24.42 -12.24 -14.89
CA ILE A 398 23.64 -12.66 -13.74
C ILE A 398 24.27 -11.97 -12.53
N ALA A 399 23.47 -11.15 -11.84
CA ALA A 399 23.97 -10.29 -10.76
C ALA A 399 22.83 -9.76 -9.89
N ASP A 400 23.12 -9.35 -8.66
CA ASP A 400 22.12 -8.76 -7.74
C ASP A 400 20.95 -9.72 -7.40
N ASN A 401 21.16 -11.03 -7.48
CA ASN A 401 20.24 -12.04 -6.93
C ASN A 401 20.90 -12.72 -5.71
N PRO A 402 20.13 -13.46 -4.87
CA PRO A 402 20.66 -14.30 -3.81
C PRO A 402 21.70 -15.33 -4.27
N SER A 403 22.35 -15.98 -3.29
CA SER A 403 23.22 -17.14 -3.53
C SER A 403 22.49 -18.24 -4.30
N LYS A 404 23.24 -19.06 -5.03
CA LYS A 404 22.83 -20.02 -6.07
C LYS A 404 22.34 -19.40 -7.38
N CYS A 405 22.29 -18.07 -7.44
CA CYS A 405 21.81 -17.29 -8.58
C CYS A 405 22.52 -15.93 -8.71
N SER A 406 23.60 -15.69 -7.97
CA SER A 406 24.24 -14.37 -7.88
C SER A 406 25.23 -14.10 -9.02
N SER A 407 25.70 -15.15 -9.70
CA SER A 407 26.53 -15.08 -10.90
C SER A 407 26.35 -16.30 -11.80
N ASP A 408 26.81 -16.21 -13.04
CA ASP A 408 26.86 -17.35 -13.96
C ASP A 408 27.86 -18.43 -13.53
N ILE A 409 28.97 -18.03 -12.89
CA ILE A 409 29.96 -18.96 -12.32
C ILE A 409 29.31 -19.80 -11.21
N GLU A 410 28.67 -19.14 -10.23
CA GLU A 410 28.01 -19.83 -9.11
C GLU A 410 26.94 -20.81 -9.59
N ILE A 411 26.17 -20.46 -10.62
CA ILE A 411 25.17 -21.38 -11.19
C ILE A 411 25.86 -22.59 -11.84
N ILE A 412 26.95 -22.37 -12.60
CA ILE A 412 27.68 -23.48 -13.24
C ILE A 412 28.27 -24.42 -12.19
N ASP A 413 28.79 -23.89 -11.09
CA ASP A 413 29.31 -24.67 -9.95
C ASP A 413 28.17 -25.46 -9.29
N ASP A 414 27.01 -24.84 -9.03
CA ASP A 414 25.81 -25.55 -8.55
C ASP A 414 25.31 -26.65 -9.52
N CYS A 415 25.58 -26.51 -10.83
CA CYS A 415 25.22 -27.51 -11.82
C CYS A 415 26.16 -28.73 -11.82
N ASN A 416 27.37 -28.62 -11.26
CA ASN A 416 28.40 -29.66 -11.17
C ASN A 416 29.05 -29.60 -9.77
N PRO A 417 28.38 -30.13 -8.72
CA PRO A 417 28.91 -30.05 -7.36
C PRO A 417 30.28 -30.76 -7.25
N ASP A 418 31.14 -30.16 -6.45
CA ASP A 418 32.49 -30.58 -6.01
C ASP A 418 32.52 -30.24 -4.50
N PHE A 419 32.27 -31.24 -3.64
CA PHE A 419 31.89 -31.01 -2.25
C PHE A 419 33.11 -30.60 -1.38
N ASP A 420 34.23 -31.29 -1.55
CA ASP A 420 35.49 -31.00 -0.85
C ASP A 420 36.35 -29.90 -1.54
N ASN A 421 35.99 -29.50 -2.76
CA ASN A 421 36.68 -28.49 -3.58
C ASN A 421 38.13 -28.87 -3.97
N ASP A 422 38.40 -30.16 -4.15
CA ASP A 422 39.71 -30.66 -4.57
C ASP A 422 39.98 -30.49 -6.09
N GLY A 423 38.93 -30.17 -6.86
CA GLY A 423 38.94 -29.97 -8.30
C GLY A 423 38.48 -31.17 -9.15
N VAL A 424 38.00 -32.23 -8.52
CA VAL A 424 37.28 -33.37 -9.10
C VAL A 424 35.80 -33.21 -8.73
N VAL A 425 34.90 -33.37 -9.70
CA VAL A 425 33.46 -33.21 -9.44
C VAL A 425 32.91 -34.48 -8.83
N ASN A 426 31.91 -34.38 -7.94
CA ASN A 426 31.38 -35.53 -7.20
C ASN A 426 30.97 -36.75 -8.07
N ILE A 427 30.56 -36.50 -9.32
CA ILE A 427 30.18 -37.60 -10.24
C ILE A 427 31.39 -38.46 -10.69
N ASP A 428 32.58 -37.88 -10.67
CA ASP A 428 33.86 -38.48 -11.06
C ASP A 428 34.77 -38.75 -9.84
N ASP A 429 34.42 -38.25 -8.65
CA ASP A 429 35.09 -38.51 -7.38
C ASP A 429 34.77 -39.90 -6.81
N LEU A 430 35.69 -40.47 -6.03
CA LEU A 430 35.51 -41.73 -5.31
C LEU A 430 35.38 -41.56 -3.80
N ASP A 431 35.65 -40.36 -3.29
CA ASP A 431 35.60 -39.93 -1.88
C ASP A 431 35.17 -38.46 -1.86
N ASP A 432 33.85 -38.24 -1.98
CA ASP A 432 33.22 -36.94 -2.23
C ASP A 432 33.51 -35.86 -1.15
N ASP A 433 33.85 -36.26 0.09
CA ASP A 433 34.15 -35.35 1.20
C ASP A 433 35.58 -35.45 1.76
N ASN A 434 36.38 -36.36 1.20
CA ASN A 434 37.79 -36.53 1.47
C ASN A 434 38.10 -36.87 2.94
N ASP A 435 37.18 -37.54 3.63
CA ASP A 435 37.36 -38.07 4.99
C ASP A 435 38.21 -39.37 5.02
N GLY A 436 38.53 -39.91 3.84
CA GLY A 436 39.35 -41.11 3.66
C GLY A 436 38.56 -42.41 3.69
N ILE A 437 37.24 -42.37 3.85
CA ILE A 437 36.30 -43.43 3.57
C ILE A 437 35.92 -43.31 2.07
N LEU A 438 35.57 -44.41 1.41
CA LEU A 438 35.14 -44.32 0.01
C LEU A 438 33.62 -44.21 -0.04
N ASP A 439 33.08 -43.43 -0.98
CA ASP A 439 31.65 -43.35 -1.31
C ASP A 439 30.97 -44.73 -1.29
N SER A 440 31.63 -45.71 -1.90
CA SER A 440 31.11 -47.07 -2.04
C SER A 440 30.93 -47.82 -0.70
N VAL A 441 31.70 -47.45 0.32
CA VAL A 441 31.66 -47.97 1.69
C VAL A 441 30.52 -47.31 2.47
N GLU A 442 30.38 -46.01 2.37
CA GLU A 442 29.38 -45.21 3.11
C GLU A 442 27.99 -45.48 2.56
N GLN A 443 27.83 -45.34 1.23
CA GLN A 443 26.60 -45.68 0.52
C GLN A 443 26.20 -47.14 0.81
N ASN A 444 27.17 -48.07 0.92
CA ASN A 444 26.99 -49.52 1.09
C ASN A 444 25.70 -50.06 0.42
N GLY A 445 25.57 -49.75 -0.88
CA GLY A 445 24.48 -50.17 -1.75
C GLY A 445 23.26 -49.24 -1.83
N ASP A 446 23.25 -48.13 -1.10
CA ASP A 446 22.23 -47.07 -1.14
C ASP A 446 22.89 -45.70 -1.37
N ILE A 447 22.70 -45.14 -2.56
CA ILE A 447 23.35 -43.87 -2.98
C ILE A 447 22.80 -42.65 -2.24
N GLY A 448 21.65 -42.76 -1.58
CA GLY A 448 21.06 -41.69 -0.79
C GLY A 448 21.00 -42.02 0.69
N ARG A 449 21.93 -42.87 1.17
CA ARG A 449 22.04 -43.12 2.60
C ARG A 449 22.45 -41.83 3.29
N ASP A 450 21.72 -41.52 4.35
CA ASP A 450 21.85 -40.36 5.20
C ASP A 450 21.52 -40.91 6.60
N THR A 451 22.55 -41.09 7.42
CA THR A 451 22.50 -41.87 8.65
C THR A 451 21.83 -41.10 9.80
N ASP A 452 21.96 -39.77 9.84
CA ASP A 452 21.38 -38.90 10.86
C ASP A 452 20.09 -38.14 10.41
N GLU A 453 19.74 -38.22 9.12
CA GLU A 453 18.60 -37.56 8.46
C GLU A 453 18.71 -36.02 8.38
N ASP A 454 19.92 -35.44 8.30
CA ASP A 454 20.12 -33.99 8.19
C ASP A 454 19.97 -33.43 6.75
N GLY A 455 19.97 -34.31 5.75
CA GLY A 455 19.82 -33.98 4.34
C GLY A 455 21.10 -34.01 3.51
N TYR A 456 22.26 -34.26 4.11
CA TYR A 456 23.49 -34.64 3.43
C TYR A 456 23.63 -36.17 3.45
N PRO A 457 23.78 -36.84 2.29
CA PRO A 457 24.11 -38.26 2.28
C PRO A 457 25.47 -38.51 2.92
N ASP A 458 25.66 -39.66 3.59
CA ASP A 458 26.88 -40.03 4.34
C ASP A 458 28.16 -39.68 3.57
N HIS A 459 28.25 -40.04 2.28
CA HIS A 459 29.40 -39.76 1.41
C HIS A 459 29.65 -38.27 1.09
N ARG A 460 28.89 -37.36 1.69
CA ARG A 460 28.99 -35.89 1.56
C ARG A 460 28.75 -35.27 2.93
N ASP A 461 29.21 -35.94 3.96
CA ASP A 461 29.03 -35.55 5.35
C ASP A 461 30.24 -36.01 6.16
N LEU A 462 30.90 -35.06 6.83
CA LEU A 462 32.12 -35.34 7.59
C LEU A 462 31.84 -35.99 8.97
N ASP A 463 30.56 -36.08 9.36
CA ASP A 463 30.07 -36.64 10.64
C ASP A 463 28.71 -37.32 10.40
N SER A 464 28.74 -38.47 9.72
CA SER A 464 27.56 -39.19 9.19
C SER A 464 26.48 -39.49 10.22
N ASP A 465 26.83 -39.65 11.50
CA ASP A 465 25.87 -39.90 12.57
C ASP A 465 25.66 -38.72 13.55
N ASN A 466 26.35 -37.61 13.28
CA ASN A 466 26.23 -36.31 13.92
C ASN A 466 26.37 -36.38 15.43
N ASP A 467 27.33 -37.19 15.87
CA ASP A 467 27.65 -37.36 17.27
C ASP A 467 28.72 -36.36 17.75
N GLY A 468 29.33 -35.61 16.83
CA GLY A 468 30.36 -34.62 17.11
C GLY A 468 31.79 -35.17 17.07
N CYS A 469 31.98 -36.36 16.51
CA CYS A 469 33.24 -36.97 16.16
C CYS A 469 33.29 -37.19 14.66
N PHE A 470 34.31 -36.67 13.98
CA PHE A 470 34.38 -36.82 12.52
C PHE A 470 34.63 -38.27 12.09
N ASP A 471 34.04 -38.63 10.96
CA ASP A 471 34.04 -39.98 10.39
C ASP A 471 35.47 -40.50 10.17
N VAL A 472 36.38 -39.64 9.70
CA VAL A 472 37.82 -39.92 9.56
C VAL A 472 38.46 -40.45 10.86
N ILE A 473 38.08 -39.93 12.02
CA ILE A 473 38.62 -40.34 13.33
C ILE A 473 38.01 -41.68 13.75
N GLU A 474 36.70 -41.83 13.56
CA GLU A 474 35.96 -43.02 13.96
C GLU A 474 36.31 -44.24 13.09
N ALA A 475 36.54 -44.01 11.80
CA ALA A 475 37.10 -45.00 10.87
C ALA A 475 38.53 -45.44 11.24
N GLY A 476 39.18 -44.74 12.18
CA GLY A 476 40.52 -45.03 12.66
C GLY A 476 41.61 -44.46 11.76
N PHE A 477 41.30 -43.42 10.99
CA PHE A 477 42.21 -42.75 10.09
C PHE A 477 42.89 -41.54 10.76
N ASN A 478 43.73 -40.83 10.00
CA ASN A 478 44.48 -39.69 10.53
C ASN A 478 43.78 -38.41 10.12
N ASP A 479 43.53 -37.54 11.10
CA ASP A 479 43.12 -36.15 10.92
C ASP A 479 43.99 -35.33 11.87
N ASP A 480 45.14 -34.87 11.36
CA ASP A 480 46.19 -34.24 12.17
C ASP A 480 45.86 -32.77 12.51
N ASP A 481 44.96 -32.14 11.74
CA ASP A 481 44.52 -30.75 11.93
C ASP A 481 43.08 -30.60 12.47
N ALA A 482 42.38 -31.72 12.68
CA ALA A 482 41.03 -31.83 13.25
C ALA A 482 39.96 -31.12 12.42
N ASN A 483 40.02 -31.26 11.10
CA ASN A 483 39.10 -30.63 10.15
C ASN A 483 38.03 -31.58 9.60
N GLY A 484 38.11 -32.88 9.90
CA GLY A 484 37.22 -33.92 9.39
C GLY A 484 37.69 -34.62 8.12
N SER A 485 38.75 -34.13 7.47
CA SER A 485 39.33 -34.74 6.27
C SER A 485 40.56 -35.59 6.59
N LEU A 486 40.89 -36.53 5.72
CA LEU A 486 42.06 -37.39 5.87
C LEU A 486 43.37 -36.62 5.67
N GLY A 487 44.14 -36.44 6.75
CA GLY A 487 45.51 -35.94 6.70
C GLY A 487 45.70 -34.53 7.26
N ASP A 488 46.34 -33.66 6.46
CA ASP A 488 46.82 -32.32 6.83
C ASP A 488 46.68 -31.39 5.60
N ILE A 489 46.00 -30.24 5.74
CA ILE A 489 45.83 -29.30 4.61
C ILE A 489 47.17 -28.66 4.17
N PRO A 490 47.45 -28.51 2.84
CA PRO A 490 46.56 -28.80 1.72
C PRO A 490 46.67 -30.23 1.22
N ASP A 491 45.50 -30.86 1.11
CA ASP A 491 45.36 -32.21 0.58
C ASP A 491 45.66 -32.20 -0.92
N THR A 492 46.45 -33.18 -1.35
CA THR A 492 46.68 -33.42 -2.77
C THR A 492 45.99 -34.70 -3.13
N VAL A 493 45.20 -34.67 -4.19
CA VAL A 493 44.41 -35.81 -4.66
C VAL A 493 44.98 -36.38 -5.97
N ASP A 494 44.63 -37.61 -6.31
CA ASP A 494 44.94 -38.19 -7.62
C ASP A 494 43.88 -37.86 -8.69
N SER A 495 43.77 -38.66 -9.76
CA SER A 495 42.81 -38.38 -10.83
C SER A 495 41.40 -38.93 -10.56
N GLU A 496 41.24 -39.64 -9.45
CA GLU A 496 40.02 -40.29 -9.00
C GLU A 496 39.52 -39.63 -7.69
N GLY A 497 40.03 -38.43 -7.33
CA GLY A 497 39.63 -37.66 -6.13
C GLY A 497 40.30 -38.08 -4.82
N LEU A 498 40.98 -39.23 -4.78
CA LEU A 498 41.54 -39.76 -3.53
C LEU A 498 42.80 -39.02 -3.05
N ILE A 499 42.87 -38.69 -1.75
CA ILE A 499 44.04 -38.10 -1.09
C ILE A 499 45.29 -38.99 -1.23
N ILE A 500 46.38 -38.40 -1.72
CA ILE A 500 47.68 -39.05 -1.86
C ILE A 500 48.66 -38.66 -0.75
N GLY A 501 49.37 -39.67 -0.23
CA GLY A 501 50.46 -39.47 0.74
C GLY A 501 50.11 -39.92 2.16
N GLU A 502 48.83 -40.13 2.43
CA GLU A 502 48.33 -40.67 3.69
C GLU A 502 48.30 -42.21 3.70
N LEU A 503 48.56 -42.79 4.88
CA LEU A 503 48.77 -44.25 5.02
C LEU A 503 47.65 -44.97 5.76
N THR A 504 46.72 -44.22 6.35
CA THR A 504 45.65 -44.74 7.22
C THR A 504 44.31 -44.82 6.51
N GLY A 505 43.96 -43.82 5.70
CA GLY A 505 42.74 -43.79 4.90
C GLY A 505 42.66 -44.84 3.80
N TYR A 506 41.46 -44.99 3.24
CA TYR A 506 41.09 -45.98 2.22
C TYR A 506 41.36 -47.43 2.63
N THR A 507 41.45 -47.68 3.94
CA THR A 507 41.52 -49.02 4.50
C THR A 507 40.14 -49.43 5.05
N ILE A 508 40.05 -50.54 5.78
CA ILE A 508 38.76 -50.99 6.32
C ILE A 508 38.45 -50.12 7.56
N PRO A 509 37.35 -49.35 7.59
CA PRO A 509 36.98 -48.55 8.76
C PRO A 509 36.79 -49.41 10.00
N LEU A 510 36.93 -48.82 11.18
CA LEU A 510 36.78 -49.54 12.45
C LEU A 510 35.33 -50.00 12.69
N ASP A 511 35.26 -51.12 13.42
CA ASP A 511 34.06 -51.71 14.03
C ASP A 511 34.55 -52.31 15.36
N LEU A 512 34.67 -51.44 16.37
CA LEU A 512 35.34 -51.76 17.63
C LEU A 512 34.53 -52.78 18.45
N ASP A 513 33.20 -52.73 18.38
CA ASP A 513 32.32 -53.62 19.12
C ASP A 513 31.92 -54.89 18.35
N ASN A 514 32.25 -54.96 17.05
CA ASN A 514 32.02 -56.07 16.12
C ASN A 514 30.53 -56.38 15.92
N ASP A 515 29.66 -55.38 15.95
CA ASP A 515 28.23 -55.52 15.72
C ASP A 515 27.83 -55.50 14.22
N GLY A 516 28.78 -55.10 13.35
CA GLY A 516 28.63 -55.07 11.90
C GLY A 516 28.07 -53.75 11.34
N ILE A 517 27.83 -52.76 12.19
CA ILE A 517 27.78 -51.35 11.83
C ILE A 517 29.23 -50.82 11.97
N LEU A 518 29.62 -49.84 11.16
CA LEU A 518 30.98 -49.28 11.25
C LEU A 518 30.90 -48.10 12.21
N ASP A 519 31.98 -47.86 12.96
CA ASP A 519 31.95 -46.94 14.11
C ASP A 519 31.50 -45.51 13.70
N PHE A 520 31.91 -45.00 12.53
CA PHE A 520 31.49 -43.69 11.96
C PHE A 520 29.99 -43.56 11.63
N ARG A 521 29.21 -44.63 11.84
CA ARG A 521 27.74 -44.64 11.63
C ARG A 521 27.02 -45.06 12.89
N GLN A 522 27.72 -45.09 14.01
CA GLN A 522 27.22 -45.50 15.30
C GLN A 522 27.46 -44.39 16.30
N TYR A 523 26.38 -43.70 16.64
CA TYR A 523 26.37 -42.67 17.66
C TYR A 523 27.20 -43.06 18.91
N ASN A 524 28.40 -42.52 19.01
CA ASN A 524 29.51 -42.86 19.90
C ASN A 524 29.81 -41.70 20.85
N VAL A 525 28.85 -41.35 21.72
CA VAL A 525 29.10 -40.21 22.62
C VAL A 525 28.60 -40.42 24.04
N GLN A 526 29.56 -40.73 24.91
CA GLN A 526 29.50 -40.23 26.28
C GLN A 526 29.47 -38.70 26.24
N ASN A 527 28.32 -38.10 26.51
CA ASN A 527 28.13 -36.66 26.49
C ASN A 527 28.56 -36.05 27.83
N ALA A 528 29.49 -35.09 27.82
CA ALA A 528 29.91 -34.39 29.04
C ALA A 528 28.86 -33.39 29.58
N GLY A 529 27.80 -33.13 28.79
CA GLY A 529 26.78 -32.12 29.05
C GLY A 529 27.17 -30.72 28.56
N GLU A 530 26.31 -29.75 28.82
CA GLU A 530 26.54 -28.35 28.47
C GLU A 530 27.43 -27.64 29.50
N ASN A 531 28.13 -26.60 29.04
CA ASN A 531 28.82 -25.68 29.94
C ASN A 531 27.79 -24.93 30.80
N GLY A 532 27.95 -25.04 32.12
CA GLY A 532 27.05 -24.47 33.11
C GLY A 532 27.64 -23.28 33.85
N THR A 533 26.76 -22.45 34.42
CA THR A 533 27.15 -21.46 35.43
C THR A 533 26.18 -21.55 36.59
N ILE A 534 26.73 -21.66 37.80
CA ILE A 534 25.93 -21.65 39.03
C ILE A 534 26.39 -20.50 39.93
N THR A 535 25.42 -19.75 40.44
CA THR A 535 25.66 -18.71 41.43
C THR A 535 25.22 -19.22 42.80
N ILE A 536 26.17 -19.34 43.73
CA ILE A 536 25.96 -19.89 45.06
C ILE A 536 26.36 -18.81 46.08
N CYS A 537 25.74 -18.80 47.26
CA CYS A 537 26.15 -17.91 48.34
C CYS A 537 27.14 -18.60 49.29
N PRO A 538 28.07 -17.87 49.95
CA PRO A 538 29.16 -18.47 50.74
C PRO A 538 28.73 -19.35 51.93
N TYR A 539 27.43 -19.48 52.21
CA TYR A 539 26.88 -20.23 53.34
C TYR A 539 25.82 -21.26 52.93
N ASP A 540 25.62 -21.49 51.62
CA ASP A 540 24.66 -22.49 51.16
C ASP A 540 25.12 -23.91 51.48
N LEU A 541 24.18 -24.86 51.48
CA LEU A 541 24.49 -26.29 51.59
C LEU A 541 25.29 -26.75 50.36
N PRO A 542 26.11 -27.81 50.47
CA PRO A 542 26.85 -28.35 49.33
C PRO A 542 25.92 -28.74 48.16
N VAL A 543 26.36 -28.48 46.93
CA VAL A 543 25.59 -28.65 45.69
C VAL A 543 26.32 -29.60 44.74
N ASP A 544 25.60 -30.52 44.10
CA ASP A 544 26.17 -31.36 43.05
C ASP A 544 26.32 -30.55 41.75
N LEU A 545 27.56 -30.41 41.27
CA LEU A 545 27.82 -29.67 40.03
C LEU A 545 27.39 -30.46 38.79
N PHE A 546 27.18 -31.78 38.90
CA PHE A 546 26.71 -32.60 37.78
C PHE A 546 25.31 -32.19 37.32
N ASP A 547 24.44 -31.80 38.26
CA ASP A 547 23.08 -31.29 37.97
C ASP A 547 23.07 -29.99 37.15
N VAL A 548 24.23 -29.34 36.98
CA VAL A 548 24.39 -28.08 36.23
C VAL A 548 24.78 -28.33 34.77
N LEU A 549 25.15 -29.56 34.41
CA LEU A 549 25.60 -29.93 33.06
C LEU A 549 24.44 -30.28 32.10
N GLY A 550 23.19 -30.18 32.55
CA GLY A 550 22.01 -30.52 31.74
C GLY A 550 21.60 -32.00 31.83
N ASP A 551 20.39 -32.30 31.37
CA ASP A 551 19.77 -33.63 31.51
C ASP A 551 20.43 -34.70 30.60
N ASP A 552 21.16 -34.26 29.57
CA ASP A 552 21.81 -35.13 28.58
C ASP A 552 23.27 -35.48 28.95
N ALA A 553 23.75 -35.06 30.13
CA ALA A 553 25.10 -35.36 30.61
C ALA A 553 25.21 -36.82 31.13
N ASP A 554 26.23 -37.55 30.66
CA ASP A 554 26.47 -38.94 31.04
C ASP A 554 27.28 -39.09 32.34
N VAL A 555 26.92 -40.10 33.14
CA VAL A 555 27.56 -40.41 34.42
C VAL A 555 28.78 -41.33 34.24
N GLY A 556 29.89 -41.03 34.91
CA GLY A 556 31.08 -41.89 34.91
C GLY A 556 32.41 -41.18 34.73
N GLY A 557 32.38 -39.87 34.48
CA GLY A 557 33.54 -38.99 34.41
C GLY A 557 34.08 -38.52 35.77
N TYR A 558 34.99 -37.55 35.74
CA TYR A 558 35.62 -36.98 36.93
C TYR A 558 35.84 -35.46 36.80
N TRP A 559 35.96 -34.76 37.94
CA TRP A 559 36.06 -33.30 38.01
C TRP A 559 37.50 -32.80 38.23
N ILE A 560 37.86 -31.70 37.55
CA ILE A 560 39.12 -30.98 37.68
C ILE A 560 38.85 -29.48 37.96
N PRO A 561 39.35 -28.89 39.06
CA PRO A 561 40.03 -29.54 40.18
C PRO A 561 39.09 -30.47 40.96
N SER A 562 39.66 -31.44 41.68
CA SER A 562 38.87 -32.38 42.47
C SER A 562 38.14 -31.67 43.62
N LEU A 563 36.85 -31.92 43.77
CA LEU A 563 36.01 -31.34 44.82
C LEU A 563 36.19 -32.05 46.17
N SER A 564 36.19 -31.28 47.26
CA SER A 564 36.45 -31.77 48.62
C SER A 564 35.36 -32.69 49.17
N GLY A 565 34.12 -32.52 48.68
CA GLY A 565 32.95 -33.36 49.04
C GLY A 565 32.94 -34.75 48.39
N GLY A 566 33.77 -34.97 47.36
CA GLY A 566 33.76 -36.18 46.53
C GLY A 566 32.62 -36.21 45.50
N VAL A 567 32.81 -37.00 44.44
CA VAL A 567 31.82 -37.36 43.38
C VAL A 567 31.01 -36.21 42.76
N GLY A 568 31.56 -34.99 42.65
CA GLY A 568 30.87 -33.87 41.97
C GLY A 568 30.25 -32.81 42.89
N VAL A 569 30.29 -33.01 44.21
CA VAL A 569 29.67 -32.09 45.18
C VAL A 569 30.60 -30.94 45.57
N PHE A 570 30.20 -29.71 45.26
CA PHE A 570 30.83 -28.45 45.66
C PHE A 570 30.31 -27.98 47.03
N ASP A 571 31.21 -27.81 48.00
CA ASP A 571 30.90 -27.24 49.32
C ASP A 571 31.43 -25.80 49.43
N PRO A 572 30.56 -24.76 49.49
CA PRO A 572 30.97 -23.36 49.54
C PRO A 572 31.86 -22.98 50.75
N SER A 573 31.92 -23.83 51.79
CA SER A 573 32.76 -23.63 52.97
C SER A 573 34.16 -24.25 52.86
N LEU A 574 34.38 -25.15 51.90
CA LEU A 574 35.63 -25.90 51.72
C LEU A 574 36.27 -25.68 50.33
N ASP A 575 35.45 -25.53 49.29
CA ASP A 575 35.87 -25.39 47.91
C ASP A 575 35.88 -23.91 47.48
N THR A 576 36.86 -23.51 46.68
CA THR A 576 36.98 -22.12 46.20
C THR A 576 36.15 -21.90 44.94
N SER A 577 35.57 -20.71 44.77
CA SER A 577 34.90 -20.34 43.52
C SER A 577 35.86 -20.34 42.33
N GLY A 578 35.35 -20.65 41.15
CA GLY A 578 36.15 -20.85 39.95
C GLY A 578 35.48 -21.79 38.96
N ILE A 579 36.24 -22.17 37.93
CA ILE A 579 35.77 -23.09 36.89
C ILE A 579 36.16 -24.52 37.28
N TYR A 580 35.18 -25.40 37.26
CA TYR A 580 35.35 -26.84 37.46
C TYR A 580 35.01 -27.55 36.15
N THR A 581 35.90 -28.40 35.66
CA THR A 581 35.74 -29.13 34.40
C THR A 581 35.40 -30.58 34.69
N TYR A 582 34.25 -31.04 34.24
CA TYR A 582 33.89 -32.45 34.16
C TYR A 582 34.51 -33.06 32.92
N VAL A 583 35.12 -34.23 33.05
CA VAL A 583 35.81 -34.96 31.98
C VAL A 583 35.27 -36.38 31.93
N ILE A 584 34.74 -36.79 30.77
CA ILE A 584 34.25 -38.15 30.54
C ILE A 584 35.00 -38.79 29.35
N PRO A 585 35.56 -40.00 29.49
CA PRO A 585 36.21 -40.68 28.38
C PRO A 585 35.19 -41.09 27.30
N ASN A 586 35.44 -40.70 26.05
CA ASN A 586 34.56 -40.99 24.91
C ASN A 586 35.27 -41.80 23.80
N GLY A 587 35.57 -43.07 24.09
CA GLY A 587 36.06 -44.00 23.07
C GLY A 587 37.31 -43.53 22.31
N VAL A 588 37.26 -43.64 20.98
CA VAL A 588 38.30 -43.19 20.04
C VAL A 588 38.31 -41.68 19.83
N CYS A 589 37.19 -41.01 20.10
CA CYS A 589 36.97 -39.57 19.98
C CYS A 589 37.62 -38.72 21.09
N GLY A 590 38.39 -39.35 21.99
CA GLY A 590 39.06 -38.65 23.09
C GLY A 590 38.16 -38.39 24.29
N ASN A 591 38.55 -37.48 25.19
CA ASN A 591 37.72 -37.15 26.35
C ASN A 591 36.79 -35.98 26.03
N GLN A 592 35.50 -36.15 26.25
CA GLN A 592 34.53 -35.06 26.26
C GLN A 592 34.64 -34.27 27.57
N THR A 593 34.45 -32.95 27.50
CA THR A 593 34.51 -32.09 28.70
C THR A 593 33.45 -31.02 28.72
N ALA A 594 32.92 -30.75 29.92
CA ALA A 594 32.03 -29.64 30.18
C ALA A 594 32.50 -28.88 31.42
N THR A 595 32.22 -27.58 31.48
CA THR A 595 32.69 -26.70 32.56
C THR A 595 31.53 -26.12 33.34
N VAL A 596 31.66 -26.07 34.66
CA VAL A 596 30.77 -25.32 35.55
C VAL A 596 31.54 -24.17 36.15
N SER A 597 31.15 -22.95 35.79
CA SER A 597 31.65 -21.73 36.42
C SER A 597 30.87 -21.47 37.70
N VAL A 598 31.52 -21.63 38.85
CA VAL A 598 30.93 -21.35 40.16
C VAL A 598 31.24 -19.91 40.57
N ILE A 599 30.20 -19.09 40.67
CA ILE A 599 30.28 -17.68 41.09
C ILE A 599 29.73 -17.55 42.50
N LEU A 600 30.51 -16.98 43.42
CA LEU A 600 29.99 -16.58 44.72
C LEU A 600 29.47 -15.14 44.65
N LYS A 601 28.16 -14.94 44.91
CA LYS A 601 27.51 -13.61 44.90
C LYS A 601 27.22 -13.11 46.31
N ASP A 602 27.68 -11.88 46.59
CA ASP A 602 27.41 -11.14 47.82
C ASP A 602 26.43 -9.97 47.51
N PRO A 603 25.29 -9.84 48.20
CA PRO A 603 24.28 -8.82 47.89
C PRO A 603 24.54 -7.49 48.59
N ASP A 604 25.20 -6.52 47.94
CA ASP A 604 25.02 -5.09 48.25
C ASP A 604 25.62 -4.16 47.16
N GLU A 605 24.79 -3.71 46.21
CA GLU A 605 24.95 -2.40 45.54
C GLU A 605 23.55 -1.75 45.35
N ASN A 606 23.18 -0.85 46.28
CA ASN A 606 21.93 -0.07 46.27
C ASN A 606 22.03 1.17 45.37
N THR A 607 21.07 1.36 44.46
CA THR A 607 20.76 2.65 43.79
C THR A 607 19.66 3.39 44.55
N ASN A 608 19.88 4.67 44.89
CA ASN A 608 18.98 5.56 45.63
C ASN A 608 17.70 5.98 44.85
N ASP A 609 16.77 5.07 44.58
CA ASP A 609 15.47 5.43 44.02
C ASP A 609 14.36 5.34 45.07
N TYR A 610 13.55 6.38 45.20
CA TYR A 610 12.44 6.44 46.17
C TYR A 610 11.21 7.09 45.55
N ILE A 611 10.03 6.54 45.85
CA ILE A 611 8.75 7.07 45.37
C ILE A 611 8.45 8.39 46.09
N ARG A 612 8.11 9.45 45.35
CA ARG A 612 7.81 10.78 45.94
C ARG A 612 6.31 10.98 46.10
N LEU A 613 5.87 11.30 47.30
CA LEU A 613 4.48 11.58 47.64
C LEU A 613 4.35 12.98 48.24
N GLU A 614 3.52 13.84 47.64
CA GLU A 614 3.11 15.12 48.21
C GLU A 614 1.74 14.98 48.87
N VAL A 615 1.63 15.34 50.16
CA VAL A 615 0.41 15.11 50.96
C VAL A 615 0.02 16.38 51.69
N CYS A 616 -1.26 16.77 51.65
CA CYS A 616 -1.75 17.87 52.47
C CYS A 616 -1.91 17.46 53.93
N TYR A 617 -1.59 18.36 54.87
CA TYR A 617 -1.77 18.07 56.31
C TYR A 617 -3.23 17.75 56.73
N LYS A 618 -4.22 18.05 55.88
CA LYS A 618 -5.64 17.72 56.07
C LYS A 618 -6.06 16.36 55.51
N ASN A 619 -5.20 15.69 54.72
CA ASN A 619 -5.55 14.37 54.17
C ASN A 619 -5.86 13.40 55.30
N ALA A 620 -6.84 12.52 55.07
CA ALA A 620 -7.11 11.39 55.95
C ALA A 620 -5.90 10.46 56.01
N SER A 621 -5.73 9.74 57.12
CA SER A 621 -4.64 8.75 57.24
C SER A 621 -4.76 7.65 56.18
N PHE A 622 -3.64 7.19 55.64
CA PHE A 622 -3.57 6.15 54.61
C PHE A 622 -2.43 5.18 54.89
N ASN A 623 -2.46 4.00 54.27
CA ASN A 623 -1.43 2.98 54.44
C ASN A 623 -0.28 3.23 53.45
N LEU A 624 0.94 3.46 53.95
CA LEU A 624 2.12 3.68 53.12
C LEU A 624 2.58 2.42 52.39
N LEU A 625 2.29 1.24 52.92
CA LEU A 625 2.68 -0.02 52.27
C LEU A 625 1.96 -0.20 50.94
N ASN A 626 0.72 0.28 50.83
CA ASN A 626 -0.05 0.25 49.58
C ASN A 626 0.48 1.21 48.49
N ILE A 627 1.45 2.07 48.83
CA ILE A 627 2.11 2.97 47.87
C ILE A 627 3.32 2.29 47.22
N LEU A 628 3.87 1.27 47.88
CA LEU A 628 4.91 0.42 47.32
C LEU A 628 4.27 -0.61 46.37
N ASP A 629 5.04 -1.10 45.39
CA ASP A 629 4.58 -2.10 44.42
C ASP A 629 3.99 -3.35 45.10
N ASP A 630 2.96 -3.95 44.49
CA ASP A 630 2.15 -5.07 45.04
C ASP A 630 2.98 -6.35 45.26
N THR A 631 4.24 -6.35 44.84
CA THR A 631 5.21 -7.45 44.93
C THR A 631 5.95 -7.53 46.28
N MET A 632 5.85 -6.51 47.13
CA MET A 632 6.54 -6.48 48.43
C MET A 632 5.91 -7.45 49.45
N ALA A 633 6.74 -8.32 50.04
CA ALA A 633 6.29 -9.31 51.01
C ALA A 633 5.79 -8.67 52.33
N SER A 634 4.70 -9.20 52.88
CA SER A 634 4.12 -8.75 54.15
C SER A 634 5.00 -9.14 55.35
N GLY A 635 5.16 -8.25 56.34
CA GLY A 635 5.84 -8.55 57.61
C GLY A 635 7.12 -7.76 57.87
N GLY A 636 7.45 -6.78 57.03
CA GLY A 636 8.51 -5.80 57.27
C GLY A 636 8.14 -4.68 58.24
N HIS A 637 9.04 -3.70 58.40
CA HIS A 637 8.83 -2.54 59.26
C HIS A 637 9.39 -1.25 58.62
N TRP A 638 8.82 -0.09 59.01
CA TRP A 638 9.23 1.23 58.49
C TRP A 638 10.35 1.87 59.32
N ILE A 639 11.29 2.49 58.62
CA ILE A 639 12.40 3.27 59.17
C ILE A 639 12.40 4.67 58.51
N PRO A 640 12.20 5.76 59.28
CA PRO A 640 11.86 5.78 60.70
C PRO A 640 10.46 5.21 60.95
N GLN A 641 10.22 4.75 62.18
CA GLN A 641 8.90 4.21 62.55
C GLN A 641 7.85 5.33 62.50
N LEU A 642 6.68 5.01 61.93
CA LEU A 642 5.53 5.89 61.89
C LEU A 642 4.98 6.08 63.31
N ALA A 643 4.73 7.33 63.68
CA ALA A 643 4.17 7.70 64.98
C ALA A 643 2.68 7.37 65.07
N SER A 644 1.98 7.29 63.94
CA SER A 644 0.54 7.03 63.90
C SER A 644 0.13 5.54 63.76
N GLY A 645 1.07 4.61 63.57
CA GLY A 645 0.77 3.17 63.47
C GLY A 645 1.93 2.36 62.86
N SER A 646 1.74 1.07 62.56
CA SER A 646 2.80 0.26 61.90
C SER A 646 2.99 0.67 60.44
N ASP A 647 1.90 0.80 59.68
CA ASP A 647 1.93 1.10 58.23
C ASP A 647 1.05 2.30 57.85
N MET A 648 0.29 2.84 58.82
CA MET A 648 -0.57 3.99 58.61
C MET A 648 0.25 5.27 58.75
N PHE A 649 0.17 6.15 57.76
CA PHE A 649 0.69 7.51 57.79
C PHE A 649 -0.46 8.49 57.98
N ASN A 650 -0.34 9.34 58.98
CA ASN A 650 -1.27 10.42 59.28
C ASN A 650 -0.53 11.76 59.14
N PRO A 651 -0.84 12.57 58.13
CA PRO A 651 -0.18 13.86 57.89
C PRO A 651 -0.31 14.89 59.02
N SER A 652 -1.22 14.68 59.98
CA SER A 652 -1.34 15.53 61.17
C SER A 652 -0.49 15.07 62.36
N VAL A 653 0.15 13.91 62.27
CA VAL A 653 0.92 13.26 63.35
C VAL A 653 2.35 12.92 62.91
N ASP A 654 2.52 12.34 61.72
CA ASP A 654 3.80 11.96 61.14
C ASP A 654 4.47 13.16 60.44
N GLN A 655 5.80 13.13 60.35
CA GLN A 655 6.59 14.22 59.78
C GLN A 655 6.93 13.97 58.30
N SER A 656 7.23 15.02 57.55
CA SER A 656 7.83 14.88 56.22
C SER A 656 9.19 14.19 56.33
N GLY A 657 9.48 13.27 55.42
CA GLY A 657 10.73 12.51 55.43
C GLY A 657 10.71 11.32 54.48
N ILE A 658 11.85 10.64 54.38
CA ILE A 658 11.97 9.38 53.65
C ILE A 658 11.72 8.24 54.65
N TYR A 659 10.73 7.41 54.32
CA TYR A 659 10.35 6.22 55.05
C TYR A 659 10.77 5.00 54.23
N THR A 660 11.52 4.08 54.83
CA THR A 660 12.02 2.87 54.17
C THR A 660 11.40 1.64 54.81
N TYR A 661 10.73 0.82 54.01
CA TYR A 661 10.17 -0.46 54.43
C TYR A 661 11.20 -1.56 54.24
N GLU A 662 11.54 -2.28 55.32
CA GLU A 662 12.55 -3.34 55.32
C GLU A 662 11.90 -4.70 55.64
N VAL A 663 12.11 -5.70 54.76
CA VAL A 663 11.69 -7.10 54.94
C VAL A 663 12.91 -8.01 54.95
N THR A 664 13.00 -8.91 55.93
CA THR A 664 14.06 -9.93 55.99
C THR A 664 13.61 -11.20 55.29
N THR A 665 14.37 -11.68 54.31
CA THR A 665 14.14 -12.96 53.61
C THR A 665 15.31 -13.93 53.85
N ASN A 666 15.03 -15.23 53.81
CA ASN A 666 16.01 -16.29 53.56
C ASN A 666 15.62 -16.86 52.18
N GLU A 667 16.47 -17.29 51.25
CA GLU A 667 17.82 -17.84 51.27
C GLU A 667 18.60 -17.24 50.07
N LEU A 668 19.93 -17.28 50.11
CA LEU A 668 20.90 -16.65 49.19
C LEU A 668 21.26 -15.16 49.37
N CYS A 669 20.40 -14.13 49.27
CA CYS A 669 20.93 -12.75 49.09
C CYS A 669 20.31 -11.56 49.89
N GLY A 670 20.01 -11.70 51.18
CA GLY A 670 19.86 -10.54 52.09
C GLY A 670 18.55 -9.71 51.97
N LYS A 671 18.40 -8.73 52.88
CA LYS A 671 17.14 -7.99 53.13
C LYS A 671 16.65 -7.20 51.90
N GLN A 672 15.33 -7.16 51.70
CA GLN A 672 14.71 -6.29 50.70
C GLN A 672 14.26 -4.97 51.35
N THR A 673 14.63 -3.84 50.74
CA THR A 673 14.20 -2.50 51.18
C THR A 673 13.56 -1.72 50.04
N SER A 674 12.52 -0.95 50.36
CA SER A 674 11.92 0.01 49.43
C SER A 674 11.54 1.30 50.15
N SER A 675 11.69 2.46 49.52
CA SER A 675 11.58 3.77 50.18
C SER A 675 10.55 4.70 49.55
N VAL A 676 9.81 5.43 50.39
CA VAL A 676 8.88 6.51 50.02
C VAL A 676 9.31 7.82 50.66
N SER A 677 9.49 8.87 49.88
CA SER A 677 9.70 10.24 50.34
C SER A 677 8.37 10.98 50.45
N VAL A 678 7.90 11.25 51.67
CA VAL A 678 6.67 11.99 51.92
C VAL A 678 6.99 13.46 52.23
N ASN A 679 6.39 14.37 51.48
CA ASN A 679 6.44 15.81 51.75
C ASN A 679 5.04 16.33 52.12
N ILE A 680 4.87 16.77 53.37
CA ILE A 680 3.62 17.34 53.84
C ILE A 680 3.53 18.83 53.49
N THR A 681 2.50 19.22 52.74
CA THR A 681 2.24 20.61 52.35
C THR A 681 1.23 21.28 53.27
N GLY A 682 1.47 22.56 53.61
CA GLY A 682 0.50 23.45 54.24
C GLY A 682 -0.47 24.09 53.22
N LEU A 683 -1.41 24.92 53.68
CA LEU A 683 -2.35 25.62 52.79
C LEU A 683 -1.59 26.51 51.79
N PHE A 684 -1.98 26.47 50.52
CA PHE A 684 -1.40 27.33 49.48
C PHE A 684 -2.48 27.92 48.56
N PRO A 685 -2.32 29.18 48.11
CA PRO A 685 -3.28 29.79 47.21
C PRO A 685 -3.16 29.23 45.78
N ILE A 686 -4.27 28.81 45.18
CA ILE A 686 -4.40 28.41 43.78
C ILE A 686 -4.34 29.68 42.92
N LYS A 687 -3.42 29.73 41.96
CA LYS A 687 -3.16 30.92 41.14
C LYS A 687 -3.85 30.90 39.77
N ASN A 688 -4.17 29.72 39.25
CA ASN A 688 -4.71 29.53 37.90
C ASN A 688 -6.22 29.29 37.96
N TYR A 689 -6.97 30.37 38.19
CA TYR A 689 -8.43 30.35 38.13
C TYR A 689 -8.95 31.58 37.40
N ASN A 690 -10.19 31.50 36.96
CA ASN A 690 -10.93 32.58 36.34
C ASN A 690 -12.30 32.67 37.00
N ILE A 691 -12.74 33.87 37.38
CA ILE A 691 -14.09 34.09 37.87
C ILE A 691 -14.89 34.76 36.76
N LYS A 692 -15.91 34.06 36.27
CA LYS A 692 -16.92 34.63 35.39
C LYS A 692 -18.00 35.30 36.22
N THR A 693 -18.44 36.47 35.78
CA THR A 693 -19.61 37.13 36.31
C THR A 693 -20.56 37.47 35.18
N SER A 694 -21.87 37.45 35.46
CA SER A 694 -22.81 38.23 34.67
C SER A 694 -23.10 39.53 35.40
N SER A 695 -23.10 40.61 34.63
CA SER A 695 -23.71 41.87 35.01
C SER A 695 -24.74 42.14 33.92
N TYR A 696 -25.94 42.61 34.29
CA TYR A 696 -27.03 43.02 33.37
C TYR A 696 -27.92 41.91 32.78
N GLU A 697 -28.11 40.83 33.51
CA GLU A 697 -29.08 39.76 33.20
C GLU A 697 -30.22 39.71 34.22
N VAL A 698 -31.34 39.04 33.89
CA VAL A 698 -32.49 38.85 34.82
C VAL A 698 -32.05 38.16 36.13
N SER A 699 -30.92 37.46 36.09
CA SER A 699 -30.26 36.84 37.23
C SER A 699 -28.75 37.03 37.10
N ASN A 700 -28.14 37.84 37.98
CA ASN A 700 -26.68 37.94 38.01
C ASN A 700 -26.09 36.69 38.66
N PHE A 701 -24.92 36.27 38.21
CA PHE A 701 -24.21 35.13 38.79
C PHE A 701 -22.71 35.37 38.94
N ILE A 702 -22.11 34.61 39.86
CA ILE A 702 -20.66 34.40 39.96
C ILE A 702 -20.39 32.93 39.70
N GLU A 703 -19.44 32.63 38.83
CA GLU A 703 -18.98 31.27 38.54
C GLU A 703 -17.46 31.20 38.61
N VAL A 704 -16.94 30.34 39.47
CA VAL A 704 -15.50 30.14 39.65
C VAL A 704 -15.04 28.98 38.77
N ILE A 705 -14.13 29.25 37.85
CA ILE A 705 -13.61 28.25 36.92
C ILE A 705 -12.14 28.04 37.25
N VAL A 706 -11.80 26.81 37.61
CA VAL A 706 -10.41 26.43 37.90
C VAL A 706 -9.96 25.48 36.80
N ASP A 707 -8.81 25.78 36.21
CA ASP A 707 -8.26 25.04 35.08
C ASP A 707 -7.37 23.89 35.58
N SER A 708 -7.99 22.96 36.32
CA SER A 708 -7.36 21.76 36.88
C SER A 708 -8.41 20.73 37.32
N ASP A 709 -8.01 19.46 37.45
CA ASP A 709 -8.85 18.36 37.94
C ASP A 709 -9.06 18.38 39.48
N LEU A 710 -8.89 19.56 40.10
CA LEU A 710 -9.02 19.72 41.54
C LEU A 710 -10.48 19.61 41.98
N HIS A 711 -10.71 18.82 43.02
CA HIS A 711 -12.03 18.67 43.62
C HIS A 711 -12.23 19.76 44.68
N LEU A 712 -12.90 20.84 44.28
CA LEU A 712 -13.11 22.03 45.11
C LEU A 712 -14.56 22.15 45.62
N GLU A 713 -14.70 22.80 46.76
CA GLU A 713 -15.96 23.39 47.22
C GLU A 713 -15.85 24.92 47.26
N TYR A 714 -16.94 25.62 47.00
CA TYR A 714 -16.99 27.05 46.71
C TYR A 714 -17.92 27.78 47.68
N SER A 715 -17.60 29.03 48.02
CA SER A 715 -18.42 29.88 48.88
C SER A 715 -18.35 31.35 48.44
N ILE A 716 -19.39 32.13 48.71
CA ILE A 716 -19.41 33.60 48.54
C ILE A 716 -19.55 34.37 49.86
N ASP A 717 -19.58 33.66 50.98
CA ASP A 717 -19.65 34.23 52.34
C ASP A 717 -18.54 33.69 53.27
N GLY A 718 -17.78 32.69 52.82
CA GLY A 718 -16.68 32.05 53.55
C GLY A 718 -17.15 31.11 54.66
N ILE A 719 -18.45 30.87 54.77
CA ILE A 719 -19.08 30.06 55.83
C ILE A 719 -19.82 28.87 55.21
N ASN A 720 -20.64 29.12 54.19
CA ASN A 720 -21.44 28.10 53.53
C ASN A 720 -20.76 27.71 52.22
N TYR A 721 -20.23 26.49 52.19
CA TYR A 721 -19.57 25.91 51.01
C TYR A 721 -20.51 24.97 50.26
N GLN A 722 -20.42 24.97 48.94
CA GLN A 722 -21.16 24.10 48.03
C GLN A 722 -20.22 23.52 46.96
N LEU A 723 -20.50 22.31 46.47
CA LEU A 723 -19.71 21.69 45.39
C LEU A 723 -19.94 22.36 44.02
N ASN A 724 -21.09 23.01 43.84
CA ASN A 724 -21.38 23.73 42.61
C ASN A 724 -20.57 25.04 42.59
N ASN A 725 -19.84 25.28 41.51
CA ASN A 725 -18.98 26.44 41.33
C ASN A 725 -19.72 27.73 40.93
N ARG A 726 -21.05 27.67 40.77
CA ARG A 726 -21.89 28.78 40.31
C ARG A 726 -22.92 29.23 41.35
N PHE A 727 -23.03 30.54 41.53
CA PHE A 727 -23.95 31.22 42.43
C PHE A 727 -24.87 32.15 41.63
N ASP A 728 -26.17 31.84 41.58
CA ASP A 728 -27.18 32.57 40.80
C ASP A 728 -28.01 33.56 41.65
N ASN A 729 -28.77 34.43 40.97
CA ASN A 729 -29.71 35.40 41.55
C ASN A 729 -29.06 36.39 42.52
N LEU A 730 -27.84 36.81 42.20
CA LEU A 730 -27.08 37.74 43.03
C LEU A 730 -27.54 39.19 42.80
N ASN A 731 -27.71 39.93 43.89
CA ASN A 731 -27.90 41.37 43.83
C ASN A 731 -26.57 42.05 43.46
N SER A 732 -26.64 43.28 42.93
CA SER A 732 -25.43 44.09 42.70
C SER A 732 -24.72 44.38 44.02
N GLY A 733 -23.38 44.35 44.01
CA GLY A 733 -22.58 44.47 45.22
C GLY A 733 -21.21 43.79 45.12
N VAL A 734 -20.47 43.84 46.23
CA VAL A 734 -19.14 43.23 46.39
C VAL A 734 -19.28 41.90 47.14
N PHE A 735 -18.69 40.85 46.59
CA PHE A 735 -18.68 39.49 47.12
C PHE A 735 -17.25 39.02 47.36
N ASN A 736 -17.03 38.30 48.47
CA ASN A 736 -15.78 37.58 48.70
C ASN A 736 -15.99 36.13 48.27
N VAL A 737 -15.24 35.70 47.25
CA VAL A 737 -15.34 34.38 46.66
C VAL A 737 -14.25 33.50 47.23
N TYR A 738 -14.62 32.32 47.70
CA TYR A 738 -13.72 31.31 48.24
C TYR A 738 -13.88 30.02 47.46
N ALA A 739 -12.77 29.31 47.26
CA ALA A 739 -12.80 27.91 46.89
C ALA A 739 -11.75 27.16 47.71
N GLN A 740 -11.99 25.92 48.11
CA GLN A 740 -10.99 25.10 48.79
C GLN A 740 -11.07 23.65 48.35
N GLU A 741 -9.91 22.97 48.28
CA GLU A 741 -9.83 21.55 47.98
C GLU A 741 -10.43 20.71 49.10
N VAL A 742 -11.33 19.78 48.75
CA VAL A 742 -12.08 18.96 49.72
C VAL A 742 -11.16 18.04 50.54
N HIS A 743 -10.04 17.61 49.95
CA HIS A 743 -9.03 16.75 50.61
C HIS A 743 -7.61 17.25 50.44
N GLY A 744 -7.44 18.47 49.93
CA GLY A 744 -6.14 19.03 49.62
C GLY A 744 -5.93 20.37 50.32
N CYS A 745 -4.84 21.04 49.96
CA CYS A 745 -4.37 22.23 50.64
C CYS A 745 -4.51 23.51 49.78
N GLY A 746 -4.96 23.37 48.54
CA GLY A 746 -5.25 24.48 47.65
C GLY A 746 -6.48 25.28 48.09
N TYR A 747 -6.38 26.61 48.05
CA TYR A 747 -7.52 27.50 48.25
C TYR A 747 -7.49 28.71 47.31
N ILE A 748 -8.67 29.27 47.03
CA ILE A 748 -8.88 30.54 46.32
C ILE A 748 -9.57 31.47 47.31
N GLU A 749 -9.12 32.71 47.35
CA GLU A 749 -9.79 33.83 48.01
C GLU A 749 -9.67 35.04 47.09
N ASP A 750 -10.79 35.56 46.60
CA ASP A 750 -10.83 36.72 45.70
C ASP A 750 -12.04 37.61 46.00
N VAL A 751 -11.98 38.88 45.57
CA VAL A 751 -13.04 39.87 45.77
C VAL A 751 -13.61 40.32 44.43
N ILE A 752 -14.91 40.11 44.24
CA ILE A 752 -15.59 40.31 42.97
C ILE A 752 -16.76 41.29 43.12
N THR A 753 -16.91 42.21 42.17
CA THR A 753 -18.00 43.20 42.17
C THR A 753 -18.96 42.91 41.01
N ILE A 754 -20.25 42.77 41.31
CA ILE A 754 -21.34 42.69 40.32
C ILE A 754 -21.99 44.06 40.19
N LEU A 755 -22.15 44.54 38.96
CA LEU A 755 -22.71 45.85 38.64
C LEU A 755 -24.09 45.72 37.99
N ASP A 756 -24.93 46.73 38.16
CA ASP A 756 -26.25 46.79 37.53
C ASP A 756 -26.61 48.21 37.06
N PHE A 757 -27.37 48.36 35.98
CA PHE A 757 -27.78 49.65 35.40
C PHE A 757 -29.10 49.50 34.62
N PRO A 758 -29.95 50.53 34.60
CA PRO A 758 -31.17 50.52 33.79
C PRO A 758 -30.86 50.45 32.29
N LYS A 759 -31.37 49.44 31.57
CA LYS A 759 -31.20 49.35 30.10
C LYS A 759 -31.92 50.47 29.34
N PHE A 760 -32.91 51.09 29.97
CA PHE A 760 -33.55 52.31 29.48
C PHE A 760 -33.99 53.19 30.64
N PHE A 761 -34.23 54.46 30.34
CA PHE A 761 -34.85 55.39 31.27
C PHE A 761 -35.74 56.39 30.50
N THR A 762 -36.75 56.94 31.17
CA THR A 762 -37.82 57.78 30.63
C THR A 762 -37.94 59.07 31.45
N PRO A 763 -37.11 60.09 31.19
CA PRO A 763 -37.13 61.36 31.94
C PRO A 763 -38.37 62.20 31.60
N ASN A 764 -39.54 61.82 32.14
CA ASN A 764 -40.84 62.44 31.89
C ASN A 764 -41.41 63.15 33.14
N GLY A 765 -40.76 62.99 34.29
CA GLY A 765 -41.11 63.63 35.57
C GLY A 765 -42.21 62.94 36.36
N ASP A 766 -42.51 61.67 36.09
CA ASP A 766 -43.52 60.88 36.82
C ASP A 766 -42.97 60.18 38.09
N GLY A 767 -41.66 60.26 38.32
CA GLY A 767 -40.94 59.65 39.43
C GLY A 767 -40.45 58.23 39.16
N VAL A 768 -40.68 57.67 37.97
CA VAL A 768 -40.33 56.29 37.60
C VAL A 768 -39.37 56.28 36.41
N ASN A 769 -38.18 55.71 36.60
CA ASN A 769 -37.12 55.65 35.58
C ASN A 769 -36.74 57.02 35.00
N ASP A 770 -36.88 58.10 35.77
CA ASP A 770 -36.56 59.46 35.31
C ASP A 770 -35.05 59.71 35.17
N GLU A 771 -34.24 58.89 35.84
CA GLU A 771 -32.81 59.06 35.95
C GLU A 771 -32.08 57.76 35.60
N TRP A 772 -30.96 57.90 34.90
CA TRP A 772 -30.04 56.80 34.63
C TRP A 772 -28.84 56.83 35.57
N ARG A 773 -28.49 55.68 36.16
CA ARG A 773 -27.30 55.53 37.03
C ARG A 773 -26.71 54.13 36.91
N LEU A 774 -25.45 54.03 37.33
CA LEU A 774 -24.75 52.76 37.50
C LEU A 774 -24.73 52.37 38.99
N GLU A 775 -25.13 51.14 39.29
CA GLU A 775 -25.21 50.55 40.62
C GLU A 775 -24.13 49.47 40.82
N GLY A 776 -23.74 49.23 42.08
CA GLY A 776 -22.78 48.17 42.46
C GLY A 776 -21.42 48.66 42.98
N GLU A 777 -21.00 49.90 42.71
CA GLU A 777 -19.76 50.46 43.28
C GLU A 777 -19.86 51.95 43.67
N LYS A 778 -19.30 52.32 44.82
CA LYS A 778 -19.43 53.67 45.39
C LYS A 778 -18.48 54.72 44.76
N ASN A 779 -17.37 54.29 44.15
CA ASN A 779 -16.26 55.15 43.70
C ASN A 779 -15.94 54.96 42.21
N ILE A 780 -16.95 55.13 41.37
CA ILE A 780 -16.86 54.95 39.92
C ILE A 780 -16.99 56.27 39.16
N LYS A 781 -16.26 56.42 38.06
CA LYS A 781 -16.45 57.54 37.11
C LYS A 781 -17.10 57.00 35.84
N VAL A 782 -18.25 57.55 35.45
CA VAL A 782 -18.97 57.12 34.24
C VAL A 782 -19.04 58.27 33.25
N TYR A 783 -18.63 58.02 32.02
CA TYR A 783 -18.65 58.98 30.92
C TYR A 783 -19.78 58.58 29.96
N ILE A 784 -20.68 59.49 29.60
CA ILE A 784 -21.84 59.21 28.74
C ILE A 784 -21.64 59.92 27.39
N TYR A 785 -21.93 59.24 26.29
CA TYR A 785 -21.67 59.67 24.91
C TYR A 785 -22.90 59.49 24.01
N ASP A 786 -23.02 60.33 22.98
CA ASP A 786 -23.95 60.08 21.87
C ASP A 786 -23.40 59.03 20.88
N ARG A 787 -24.23 58.64 19.91
CA ARG A 787 -23.88 57.68 18.84
C ARG A 787 -22.71 58.09 17.95
N TYR A 788 -22.30 59.35 17.97
CA TYR A 788 -21.16 59.87 17.21
C TYR A 788 -19.90 59.98 18.09
N GLY A 789 -19.96 59.53 19.35
CA GLY A 789 -18.85 59.55 20.29
C GLY A 789 -18.64 60.90 20.99
N LYS A 790 -19.58 61.84 20.89
CA LYS A 790 -19.49 63.12 21.61
C LYS A 790 -19.81 62.91 23.08
N LEU A 791 -18.91 63.34 23.97
CA LEU A 791 -19.13 63.28 25.42
C LEU A 791 -20.27 64.24 25.82
N LEU A 792 -21.30 63.69 26.46
CA LEU A 792 -22.49 64.39 26.92
C LEU A 792 -22.45 64.67 28.41
N ASN A 793 -22.04 63.70 29.23
CA ASN A 793 -22.01 63.88 30.68
C ASN A 793 -20.93 63.03 31.35
N ILE A 794 -20.54 63.40 32.57
CA ILE A 794 -19.62 62.65 33.42
C ILE A 794 -20.26 62.50 34.80
N LEU A 795 -20.60 61.26 35.16
CA LEU A 795 -21.05 60.89 36.49
C LEU A 795 -19.85 60.53 37.37
N SER A 796 -19.93 60.93 38.63
CA SER A 796 -18.92 60.69 39.66
C SER A 796 -19.57 60.53 41.02
N SER A 797 -18.78 60.29 42.08
CA SER A 797 -19.29 60.17 43.45
C SER A 797 -20.19 61.33 43.91
N ASN A 798 -20.03 62.53 43.33
CA ASN A 798 -20.81 63.74 43.66
C ASN A 798 -22.02 63.98 42.74
N ASN A 799 -22.06 63.35 41.56
CA ASN A 799 -23.17 63.45 40.60
C ASN A 799 -23.39 62.07 39.98
N LYS A 800 -24.32 61.28 40.54
CA LYS A 800 -24.43 59.84 40.27
C LYS A 800 -25.48 59.48 39.22
N VAL A 801 -26.24 60.46 38.75
CA VAL A 801 -27.43 60.25 37.91
C VAL A 801 -27.38 61.14 36.68
N TRP A 802 -27.99 60.68 35.60
CA TRP A 802 -28.20 61.46 34.39
C TRP A 802 -29.68 61.52 34.05
N ASP A 803 -30.20 62.72 33.81
CA ASP A 803 -31.59 63.03 33.49
C ASP A 803 -31.86 63.08 31.97
N GLY A 804 -30.87 62.75 31.15
CA GLY A 804 -31.01 62.78 29.70
C GLY A 804 -30.97 64.16 29.07
N THR A 805 -30.38 65.15 29.76
CA THR A 805 -30.14 66.48 29.21
C THR A 805 -28.67 66.71 28.86
N PHE A 806 -28.43 67.61 27.90
CA PHE A 806 -27.11 68.16 27.59
C PHE A 806 -27.19 69.69 27.50
N ASN A 807 -26.43 70.39 28.37
CA ASN A 807 -26.50 71.84 28.54
C ASN A 807 -27.92 72.38 28.80
N GLY A 808 -28.71 71.63 29.58
CA GLY A 808 -30.10 71.98 29.92
C GLY A 808 -31.10 71.75 28.77
N ILE A 809 -30.65 71.23 27.63
CA ILE A 809 -31.53 70.86 26.50
C ILE A 809 -31.80 69.37 26.55
N ASN A 810 -33.06 69.08 26.32
CA ASN A 810 -33.66 67.76 26.25
C ASN A 810 -33.12 66.98 25.03
N LEU A 811 -32.37 65.89 25.25
CA LEU A 811 -31.81 65.08 24.17
C LEU A 811 -32.85 64.16 23.50
N PRO A 812 -32.65 63.76 22.23
CA PRO A 812 -33.61 62.91 21.52
C PRO A 812 -33.68 61.49 22.12
N ALA A 813 -34.82 60.83 21.92
CA ALA A 813 -34.96 59.41 22.18
C ALA A 813 -34.10 58.63 21.19
N ASP A 814 -33.00 58.07 21.69
CA ASP A 814 -31.98 57.34 20.94
C ASP A 814 -31.20 56.45 21.92
N ASP A 815 -30.30 55.64 21.39
CA ASP A 815 -29.33 54.90 22.18
C ASP A 815 -28.12 55.77 22.52
N TYR A 816 -27.63 55.62 23.75
CA TYR A 816 -26.48 56.32 24.30
C TYR A 816 -25.50 55.29 24.85
N TRP A 817 -24.21 55.62 24.79
CA TRP A 817 -23.15 54.76 25.29
C TRP A 817 -22.57 55.34 26.56
N PHE A 818 -22.16 54.49 27.49
CA PHE A 818 -21.34 54.92 28.61
C PHE A 818 -20.02 54.16 28.65
N LYS A 819 -19.00 54.82 29.20
CA LYS A 819 -17.74 54.22 29.63
C LYS A 819 -17.59 54.42 31.13
N ALA A 820 -17.65 53.34 31.91
CA ALA A 820 -17.36 53.36 33.33
C ALA A 820 -15.88 53.04 33.57
N VAL A 821 -15.23 53.82 34.44
CA VAL A 821 -13.84 53.65 34.86
C VAL A 821 -13.82 53.38 36.36
N PHE A 822 -13.32 52.21 36.72
CA PHE A 822 -13.27 51.70 38.08
C PHE A 822 -12.02 52.17 38.81
N SER A 823 -12.02 51.98 40.14
CA SER A 823 -10.90 52.35 41.01
C SER A 823 -9.60 51.60 40.70
N ASP A 824 -9.69 50.41 40.07
CA ASP A 824 -8.58 49.61 39.58
C ASP A 824 -8.15 49.93 38.13
N ASN A 825 -8.63 51.05 37.56
CA ASN A 825 -8.43 51.50 36.17
C ASN A 825 -9.02 50.58 35.09
N LYS A 826 -9.76 49.52 35.43
CA LYS A 826 -10.53 48.78 34.41
C LYS A 826 -11.60 49.69 33.82
N THR A 827 -12.01 49.40 32.58
CA THR A 827 -13.05 50.16 31.91
C THR A 827 -14.12 49.26 31.33
N ARG A 828 -15.40 49.60 31.57
CA ARG A 828 -16.56 48.96 30.94
C ARG A 828 -17.19 49.93 29.96
N ILE A 829 -17.53 49.48 28.76
CA ILE A 829 -18.28 50.26 27.77
C ILE A 829 -19.56 49.48 27.46
N ASP A 830 -20.70 50.16 27.49
CA ASP A 830 -22.01 49.57 27.17
C ASP A 830 -22.98 50.65 26.69
N ASN A 831 -24.21 50.27 26.33
CA ASN A 831 -25.26 51.20 25.90
C ASN A 831 -26.57 51.07 26.67
N PHE A 832 -27.35 52.14 26.66
CA PHE A 832 -28.71 52.20 27.20
C PHE A 832 -29.56 53.13 26.33
N THR A 833 -30.87 52.94 26.39
CA THR A 833 -31.82 53.73 25.59
C THR A 833 -32.44 54.84 26.42
N LEU A 834 -32.39 56.08 25.92
CA LEU A 834 -33.25 57.15 26.42
C LEU A 834 -34.58 57.09 25.66
N LYS A 835 -35.69 56.94 26.37
CA LYS A 835 -37.04 56.92 25.77
C LYS A 835 -37.82 58.16 26.21
N ARG A 836 -38.67 58.71 25.34
CA ARG A 836 -39.53 59.85 25.65
C ARG A 836 -40.93 59.68 25.12
#